data_AF-A0AA97IA59-F1
#
_entry.id   AF-A0AA97IA59-F1
#
_cell.length_a   1.000
_cell.length_b   1.000
_cell.length_c   1.000
_cell.angle_alpha   90.00
_cell.angle_beta   90.00
_cell.angle_gamma   90.00
#
_symmetry.space_group_name_H-M   'P 1'
#
loop_
_entity.id
_entity.type
_entity.pdbx_description
1 polymer ?
#
loop_
_entity_poly.entity_id
_entity_poly.type
_entity_poly.pdbx_seq_one_letter_code
_entity_poly.pdbx_strand_id
1 'polypeptide(L)'
;MGYRELSPSFAGLKASALGLAVTFALSTAALGAVPIPLTKPTPPPPSELLSEADGHALWDGLDAREKGKWMEVRTFSRQIADPTAKAILNWLRFQKEGTGSTVAEVVAFQEQYPHWPRQDRLSRRAEEALTDYPMRDADVIAWFATRDPLTGEGKVRLGEALLNSGQQVEGATWIQRAWVEHQFSRSREAEILKKYGTHLPAQAHEDRLNRLIWEQRFSDGRRMLQLVNAEARALADARLKLASRSRGAESAVTRVPASLRTDAGLLFDHARYLRRRGQEQTAIPLLLTPPTATHSIARPDRAWTERKILARKALKEGHYQEAYGLATGHGHARGVAFAEGEFLAGWIALQYLNDADRAFVHFQTLAAGVKTPISKSRGAYWMGRAAEARGRADEARTYYQQASSHPTTFYGQLATSRLSSNGNPLLQLPTAPTPTAAHSGALAASDMVRAFELLNEAGEDSLARSFVIEMANTLPDAITLAALADLMVERDLPNLSVRVAKIAAGRGISLPERSYPTAVLPAFTQRGKPVEPALVYGLSRQESEFNPRAVSHAGARGLMQLMPRTARAVARQIGVPYRRARLTDDPSYNATLGSAHLSDLLDDFAGSYIMTIAAYNAGAHRVSQWVERYGDPRDPAVDPIDWMENIPFTETRNYVQRVIENVQVYRSRLQGRAVDLKIEQDIARYDGSAPIIRPTPQPRAQLTPLVVPTTPPPRLLFRPPPQPPLCRRQDAIFRHQIPHANPKHHKSLLRQPPYHQFLHQQPRQPRCQSRLPLHQPQPHP
;
A
#
# COMPACT_ATOMS: atom_id res chain seq x y z
N MET A 1 -9.41 -22.64 -2.04
CA MET A 1 -10.15 -23.85 -1.68
C MET A 1 -11.03 -23.44 -0.51
N GLY A 2 -12.32 -23.11 -0.60
CA GLY A 2 -13.37 -23.48 -1.53
C GLY A 2 -14.27 -24.50 -0.83
N TYR A 3 -15.33 -24.07 -0.14
CA TYR A 3 -16.58 -24.82 0.01
C TYR A 3 -17.74 -23.86 0.34
N ARG A 4 -18.80 -23.99 -0.46
CA ARG A 4 -20.11 -23.34 -0.39
C ARG A 4 -21.08 -24.30 0.31
N GLU A 5 -21.99 -23.70 1.06
CA GLU A 5 -23.42 -24.03 1.29
C GLU A 5 -23.87 -25.49 1.35
N LEU A 6 -24.66 -25.81 2.38
CA LEU A 6 -25.97 -26.46 2.25
C LEU A 6 -26.79 -26.23 3.54
N SER A 7 -27.93 -25.55 3.40
CA SER A 7 -29.07 -25.63 4.32
C SER A 7 -30.00 -26.76 3.88
N PRO A 8 -30.88 -27.27 4.75
CA PRO A 8 -32.30 -27.13 4.42
C PRO A 8 -33.21 -26.79 5.61
N SER A 9 -34.29 -26.08 5.29
CA SER A 9 -35.46 -25.77 6.11
C SER A 9 -36.35 -27.00 6.32
N PHE A 10 -37.09 -27.08 7.43
CA PHE A 10 -38.50 -27.47 7.47
C PHE A 10 -39.15 -27.04 8.81
N ALA A 11 -40.42 -26.63 8.73
CA ALA A 11 -41.23 -26.08 9.81
C ALA A 11 -42.46 -26.97 10.09
N GLY A 12 -43.00 -26.86 11.31
CA GLY A 12 -44.36 -27.24 11.71
C GLY A 12 -44.53 -28.62 12.35
N LEU A 13 -45.45 -28.90 13.28
CA LEU A 13 -46.31 -28.12 14.19
C LEU A 13 -47.09 -29.17 15.05
N LYS A 14 -47.25 -28.99 16.38
CA LYS A 14 -48.35 -29.48 17.29
C LYS A 14 -48.61 -31.02 17.40
N ALA A 15 -49.13 -31.62 18.48
CA ALA A 15 -49.41 -31.32 19.88
C ALA A 15 -49.86 -32.65 20.59
N SER A 16 -49.87 -32.64 21.93
CA SER A 16 -50.76 -33.41 22.84
C SER A 16 -50.38 -34.81 23.37
N ALA A 17 -49.83 -34.77 24.59
CA ALA A 17 -50.08 -35.54 25.82
C ALA A 17 -50.87 -36.89 25.80
N LEU A 18 -50.31 -37.89 26.48
CA LEU A 18 -50.98 -38.64 27.57
C LEU A 18 -49.93 -39.27 28.49
N GLY A 19 -50.16 -39.24 29.80
CA GLY A 19 -49.16 -39.57 30.83
C GLY A 19 -49.11 -41.03 31.26
N LEU A 20 -48.05 -41.37 31.98
CA LEU A 20 -48.08 -42.40 33.02
C LEU A 20 -47.07 -42.00 34.11
N ALA A 21 -47.55 -41.94 35.35
CA ALA A 21 -46.76 -41.66 36.53
C ALA A 21 -46.11 -42.95 37.07
N VAL A 22 -44.81 -42.91 37.37
CA VAL A 22 -44.19 -43.77 38.38
C VAL A 22 -43.20 -42.91 39.16
N THR A 23 -43.46 -42.79 40.46
CA THR A 23 -42.63 -42.17 41.50
C THR A 23 -41.47 -43.10 41.86
N PHE A 24 -40.27 -42.56 42.12
CA PHE A 24 -39.51 -42.80 43.36
C PHE A 24 -38.23 -41.93 43.47
N ALA A 25 -38.13 -41.24 44.61
CA ALA A 25 -36.95 -40.86 45.40
C ALA A 25 -35.80 -40.02 44.80
N LEU A 26 -35.94 -38.70 45.05
CA LEU A 26 -34.96 -37.71 45.53
C LEU A 26 -33.48 -38.16 45.73
N SER A 27 -32.60 -37.59 44.91
CA SER A 27 -31.28 -37.10 45.36
C SER A 27 -31.08 -35.68 44.81
N THR A 28 -30.74 -34.75 45.70
CA THR A 28 -30.64 -33.30 45.51
C THR A 28 -29.81 -32.87 44.29
N ALA A 29 -30.49 -32.46 43.22
CA ALA A 29 -29.88 -31.69 42.14
C ALA A 29 -29.76 -30.22 42.58
N ALA A 30 -28.54 -29.69 42.48
CA ALA A 30 -28.25 -28.29 42.67
C ALA A 30 -29.17 -27.44 41.79
N LEU A 31 -29.74 -26.39 42.40
CA LEU A 31 -30.50 -25.33 41.76
C LEU A 31 -29.81 -24.92 40.47
N GLY A 32 -30.51 -25.11 39.35
CA GLY A 32 -30.09 -24.58 38.05
C GLY A 32 -29.79 -23.11 38.20
N ALA A 33 -28.58 -22.71 37.80
CA ALA A 33 -28.19 -21.32 37.74
C ALA A 33 -29.25 -20.56 36.94
N VAL A 34 -29.94 -19.66 37.63
CA VAL A 34 -30.74 -18.60 37.01
C VAL A 34 -29.85 -17.96 35.93
N PRO A 35 -30.32 -17.77 34.69
CA PRO A 35 -29.56 -17.03 33.71
C PRO A 35 -29.25 -15.66 34.32
N ILE A 36 -27.97 -15.40 34.57
CA ILE A 36 -27.49 -14.10 35.04
C ILE A 36 -28.04 -13.09 34.03
N PRO A 37 -28.93 -12.17 34.43
CA PRO A 37 -29.31 -11.09 33.53
C PRO A 37 -28.01 -10.42 33.11
N LEU A 38 -27.84 -10.15 31.81
CA LEU A 38 -26.76 -9.31 31.31
C LEU A 38 -26.76 -8.04 32.17
N THR A 39 -25.87 -8.00 33.16
CA THR A 39 -25.73 -6.86 34.04
C THR A 39 -25.43 -5.70 33.11
N LYS A 40 -26.18 -4.60 33.23
CA LYS A 40 -25.79 -3.33 32.61
C LYS A 40 -24.28 -3.18 32.81
N PRO A 41 -23.50 -2.84 31.76
CA PRO A 41 -22.09 -2.55 31.96
C PRO A 41 -22.00 -1.62 33.17
N THR A 42 -21.18 -2.00 34.15
CA THR A 42 -20.92 -1.16 35.31
C THR A 42 -20.58 0.23 34.79
N PRO A 43 -21.25 1.29 35.28
CA PRO A 43 -20.92 2.64 34.85
C PRO A 43 -19.41 2.82 35.04
N PRO A 44 -18.72 3.41 34.06
CA PRO A 44 -17.30 3.64 34.15
C PRO A 44 -17.00 4.42 35.44
N PRO A 45 -15.80 4.22 36.03
CA PRO A 45 -15.41 5.02 37.19
C PRO A 45 -15.53 6.52 36.87
N PRO A 46 -15.77 7.38 37.88
CA PRO A 46 -15.77 8.82 37.69
C PRO A 46 -14.49 9.26 36.98
N SER A 47 -14.62 10.17 36.02
CA SER A 47 -13.46 10.73 35.33
C SER A 47 -12.60 11.51 36.33
N GLU A 48 -11.30 11.28 36.30
CA GLU A 48 -10.29 12.07 37.00
C GLU A 48 -9.97 13.38 36.24
N LEU A 49 -10.34 13.44 34.96
CA LEU A 49 -10.03 14.56 34.07
C LEU A 49 -11.19 15.53 33.87
N LEU A 50 -12.43 15.10 34.07
CA LEU A 50 -13.66 15.86 33.82
C LEU A 50 -14.51 16.01 35.08
N SER A 51 -15.45 16.96 35.06
CA SER A 51 -16.53 16.96 36.04
C SER A 51 -17.36 15.69 35.91
N GLU A 52 -18.03 15.26 36.99
CA GLU A 52 -18.88 14.05 36.95
C GLU A 52 -19.95 14.12 35.85
N ALA A 53 -20.55 15.30 35.65
CA ALA A 53 -21.54 15.52 34.61
C ALA A 53 -20.95 15.41 33.19
N ASP A 54 -19.81 16.05 32.94
CA ASP A 54 -19.13 15.99 31.63
C ASP A 54 -18.61 14.59 31.34
N GLY A 55 -18.07 13.90 32.36
CA GLY A 55 -17.63 12.52 32.29
C GLY A 55 -18.77 11.60 31.87
N HIS A 56 -19.90 11.62 32.59
CA HIS A 56 -21.07 10.81 32.25
C HIS A 56 -21.59 11.11 30.83
N ALA A 57 -21.69 12.38 30.45
CA ALA A 57 -22.16 12.74 29.11
C ALA A 57 -21.18 12.29 28.01
N LEU A 58 -19.87 12.34 28.23
CA LEU A 58 -18.88 11.81 27.28
C LEU A 58 -19.04 10.29 27.13
N TRP A 59 -19.16 9.56 28.23
CA TRP A 59 -19.35 8.11 28.24
C TRP A 59 -20.64 7.68 27.54
N ASP A 60 -21.77 8.30 27.86
CA ASP A 60 -23.04 8.03 27.21
C ASP A 60 -23.01 8.37 25.72
N GLY A 61 -22.29 9.44 25.34
CA GLY A 61 -22.04 9.78 23.95
C GLY A 61 -21.21 8.74 23.20
N LEU A 62 -20.20 8.16 23.83
CA LEU A 62 -19.38 7.08 23.26
C LEU A 62 -20.19 5.77 23.12
N ASP A 63 -20.98 5.41 24.12
CA ASP A 63 -21.88 4.24 24.06
C ASP A 63 -22.97 4.40 22.98
N ALA A 64 -23.58 5.59 22.87
CA ALA A 64 -24.53 5.90 21.82
C ALA A 64 -23.91 5.78 20.41
N ARG A 65 -22.63 6.19 20.25
CA ARG A 65 -21.86 6.00 19.01
C ARG A 65 -21.71 4.53 18.67
N GLU A 66 -21.36 3.67 19.62
CA GLU A 66 -21.24 2.22 19.39
C GLU A 66 -22.56 1.60 18.93
N LYS A 67 -23.68 2.10 19.45
CA LYS A 67 -25.04 1.70 19.06
C LYS A 67 -25.52 2.34 17.75
N GLY A 68 -24.70 3.18 17.12
CA GLY A 68 -25.04 3.87 15.86
C GLY A 68 -26.07 5.00 16.02
N LYS A 69 -26.30 5.49 17.24
CA LYS A 69 -27.33 6.46 17.57
C LYS A 69 -26.82 7.90 17.52
N TRP A 70 -26.51 8.38 16.31
CA TRP A 70 -25.82 9.66 16.11
C TRP A 70 -26.59 10.91 16.56
N MET A 71 -27.92 10.85 16.63
CA MET A 71 -28.72 11.93 17.20
C MET A 71 -28.58 12.02 18.73
N GLU A 72 -28.45 10.89 19.43
CA GLU A 72 -28.15 10.86 20.87
C GLU A 72 -26.74 11.41 21.13
N VAL A 73 -25.75 11.04 20.30
CA VAL A 73 -24.38 11.63 20.37
C VAL A 73 -24.41 13.15 20.30
N ARG A 74 -25.24 13.73 19.42
CA ARG A 74 -25.41 15.20 19.32
C ARG A 74 -26.01 15.79 20.59
N THR A 75 -26.98 15.11 21.20
CA THR A 75 -27.59 15.54 22.46
C THR A 75 -26.57 15.56 23.59
N PHE A 76 -25.81 14.47 23.78
CA PHE A 76 -24.78 14.39 24.81
C PHE A 76 -23.66 15.42 24.60
N SER A 77 -23.21 15.63 23.36
CA SER A 77 -22.25 16.68 23.00
C SER A 77 -22.70 18.10 23.44
N ARG A 78 -24.01 18.37 23.45
CA ARG A 78 -24.55 19.67 23.90
C ARG A 78 -24.61 19.83 25.41
N GLN A 79 -24.57 18.73 26.16
CA GLN A 79 -24.60 18.72 27.63
C GLN A 79 -23.22 18.94 28.23
N ILE A 80 -22.15 18.68 27.46
CA ILE A 80 -20.77 18.80 27.91
C ILE A 80 -20.31 20.26 27.93
N ALA A 81 -19.74 20.69 29.05
CA ALA A 81 -19.10 22.00 29.22
C ALA A 81 -17.61 21.99 28.82
N ASP A 82 -16.84 20.93 29.14
CA ASP A 82 -15.45 20.81 28.71
C ASP A 82 -15.33 20.86 27.17
N PRO A 83 -14.56 21.81 26.60
CA PRO A 83 -14.52 22.03 25.16
C PRO A 83 -13.93 20.85 24.40
N THR A 84 -12.97 20.13 24.99
CA THR A 84 -12.28 19.01 24.32
C THR A 84 -13.17 17.76 24.30
N ALA A 85 -13.81 17.44 25.43
CA ALA A 85 -14.77 16.35 25.52
C ALA A 85 -15.94 16.53 24.53
N LYS A 86 -16.47 17.76 24.43
CA LYS A 86 -17.47 18.13 23.43
C LYS A 86 -16.95 17.99 22.00
N ALA A 87 -15.72 18.44 21.75
CA ALA A 87 -15.08 18.33 20.44
C ALA A 87 -14.88 16.86 20.01
N ILE A 88 -14.56 15.94 20.93
CA ILE A 88 -14.44 14.50 20.64
C ILE A 88 -15.75 13.94 20.07
N LEU A 89 -16.89 14.18 20.72
CA LEU A 89 -18.18 13.66 20.25
C LEU A 89 -18.58 14.27 18.90
N ASN A 90 -18.31 15.56 18.69
CA ASN A 90 -18.54 16.22 17.41
C ASN A 90 -17.62 15.67 16.30
N TRP A 91 -16.33 15.51 16.58
CA TRP A 91 -15.36 14.91 15.67
C TRP A 91 -15.79 13.50 15.23
N LEU A 92 -16.28 12.67 16.16
CA LEU A 92 -16.80 11.34 15.84
C LEU A 92 -18.03 11.40 14.94
N ARG A 93 -18.98 12.29 15.27
CA ARG A 93 -20.22 12.49 14.50
C ARG A 93 -19.94 12.98 13.08
N PHE A 94 -19.06 13.95 12.91
CA PHE A 94 -18.75 14.56 11.60
C PHE A 94 -18.05 13.62 10.62
N GLN A 95 -17.50 12.50 11.09
CA GLN A 95 -16.88 11.50 10.22
C GLN A 95 -17.88 10.52 9.57
N LYS A 96 -19.16 10.61 9.90
CA LYS A 96 -20.20 9.66 9.48
C LYS A 96 -21.31 10.33 8.67
N GLU A 97 -21.78 9.59 7.66
CA GLU A 97 -22.98 9.94 6.89
C GLU A 97 -24.24 9.78 7.75
N GLY A 98 -25.32 10.47 7.37
CA GLY A 98 -26.63 10.30 8.01
C GLY A 98 -26.70 10.80 9.46
N THR A 99 -25.77 11.65 9.88
CA THR A 99 -25.70 12.18 11.25
C THR A 99 -26.45 13.49 11.45
N GLY A 100 -27.08 14.02 10.39
CA GLY A 100 -27.73 15.32 10.39
C GLY A 100 -26.76 16.50 10.55
N SER A 101 -25.47 16.27 10.27
CA SER A 101 -24.43 17.29 10.33
C SER A 101 -24.49 18.18 9.09
N THR A 102 -24.49 19.50 9.27
CA THR A 102 -24.48 20.45 8.17
C THR A 102 -23.06 20.80 7.74
N VAL A 103 -22.91 21.34 6.52
CA VAL A 103 -21.62 21.84 6.03
C VAL A 103 -21.01 22.87 6.99
N ALA A 104 -21.83 23.80 7.49
CA ALA A 104 -21.39 24.84 8.42
C ALA A 104 -20.88 24.26 9.75
N GLU A 105 -21.54 23.23 10.30
CA GLU A 105 -21.07 22.56 11.53
C GLU A 105 -19.69 21.92 11.32
N VAL A 106 -19.48 21.23 10.19
CA VAL A 106 -18.21 20.57 9.90
C VAL A 106 -17.09 21.58 9.63
N VAL A 107 -17.35 22.60 8.81
CA VAL A 107 -16.35 23.64 8.47
C VAL A 107 -15.91 24.40 9.72
N ALA A 108 -16.85 24.84 10.57
CA ALA A 108 -16.52 25.52 11.82
C ALA A 108 -15.66 24.64 12.74
N PHE A 109 -15.93 23.33 12.77
CA PHE A 109 -15.09 22.39 13.51
C PHE A 109 -13.67 22.29 12.94
N GLN A 110 -13.51 22.22 11.62
CA GLN A 110 -12.19 22.16 10.98
C GLN A 110 -11.38 23.43 11.19
N GLU A 111 -12.03 24.60 11.20
CA GLU A 111 -11.39 25.88 11.49
C GLU A 111 -10.93 25.98 12.95
N GLN A 112 -11.73 25.45 13.89
CA GLN A 112 -11.40 25.43 15.30
C GLN A 112 -10.32 24.39 15.65
N TYR A 113 -10.32 23.24 14.98
CA TYR A 113 -9.45 22.10 15.26
C TYR A 113 -8.67 21.62 14.01
N PRO A 114 -7.84 22.46 13.39
CA PRO A 114 -7.21 22.18 12.09
C PRO A 114 -6.20 21.03 12.14
N HIS A 115 -5.63 20.75 13.31
CA HIS A 115 -4.62 19.71 13.50
C HIS A 115 -5.20 18.36 13.95
N TRP A 116 -6.51 18.27 14.18
CA TRP A 116 -7.13 17.03 14.62
C TRP A 116 -7.11 15.96 13.53
N PRO A 117 -7.05 14.66 13.91
CA PRO A 117 -6.94 13.59 12.94
C PRO A 117 -8.08 13.59 11.93
N ARG A 118 -7.77 13.16 10.70
CA ARG A 118 -8.74 12.89 9.62
C ARG A 118 -9.46 14.11 9.05
N GLN A 119 -8.78 15.25 8.93
CA GLN A 119 -9.31 16.43 8.21
C GLN A 119 -9.84 16.09 6.81
N ASP A 120 -9.13 15.27 6.02
CA ASP A 120 -9.59 14.82 4.71
C ASP A 120 -10.95 14.09 4.76
N ARG A 121 -11.22 13.35 5.83
CA ARG A 121 -12.52 12.67 6.00
C ARG A 121 -13.60 13.70 6.30
N LEU A 122 -13.32 14.67 7.15
CA LEU A 122 -14.25 15.74 7.50
C LEU A 122 -14.61 16.57 6.26
N SER A 123 -13.63 16.96 5.45
CA SER A 123 -13.87 17.71 4.20
C SER A 123 -14.74 16.92 3.21
N ARG A 124 -14.52 15.61 3.06
CA ARG A 124 -15.40 14.75 2.24
C ARG A 124 -16.83 14.70 2.78
N ARG A 125 -16.98 14.59 4.10
CA ARG A 125 -18.29 14.55 4.76
C ARG A 125 -19.04 15.88 4.65
N ALA A 126 -18.32 17.00 4.70
CA ALA A 126 -18.89 18.32 4.43
C ALA A 126 -19.44 18.41 3.01
N GLU A 127 -18.74 17.88 2.00
CA GLU A 127 -19.25 17.88 0.63
C GLU A 127 -20.46 16.97 0.43
N GLU A 128 -20.48 15.79 1.04
CA GLU A 128 -21.62 14.88 0.94
C GLU A 128 -22.87 15.43 1.64
N ALA A 129 -22.69 16.22 2.70
CA ALA A 129 -23.78 16.91 3.39
C ALA A 129 -24.49 17.96 2.51
N LEU A 130 -23.87 18.41 1.40
CA LEU A 130 -24.52 19.34 0.46
C LEU A 130 -25.77 18.76 -0.20
N THR A 131 -25.89 17.43 -0.27
CA THR A 131 -27.06 16.77 -0.84
C THR A 131 -28.26 16.85 0.11
N ASP A 132 -28.03 16.66 1.41
CA ASP A 132 -29.09 16.66 2.43
C ASP A 132 -29.40 18.07 2.93
N TYR A 133 -28.40 18.96 2.93
CA TYR A 133 -28.48 20.35 3.41
C TYR A 133 -27.88 21.31 2.37
N PRO A 134 -28.61 21.62 1.28
CA PRO A 134 -28.08 22.40 0.18
C PRO A 134 -27.82 23.86 0.58
N MET A 135 -26.64 24.37 0.21
CA MET A 135 -26.33 25.81 0.22
C MET A 135 -26.88 26.49 -1.05
N ARG A 136 -26.95 27.82 -1.09
CA ARG A 136 -27.27 28.56 -2.33
C ARG A 136 -26.15 28.38 -3.35
N ASP A 137 -26.46 28.45 -4.64
CA ASP A 137 -25.47 28.26 -5.71
C ASP A 137 -24.28 29.23 -5.60
N ALA A 138 -24.52 30.49 -5.27
CA ALA A 138 -23.47 31.47 -5.04
C ALA A 138 -22.54 31.07 -3.86
N ASP A 139 -23.10 30.49 -2.80
CA ASP A 139 -22.34 30.06 -1.63
C ASP A 139 -21.53 28.79 -1.94
N VAL A 140 -22.06 27.87 -2.75
CA VAL A 140 -21.32 26.69 -3.23
C VAL A 140 -20.14 27.10 -4.10
N ILE A 141 -20.35 28.01 -5.05
CA ILE A 141 -19.29 28.53 -5.92
C ILE A 141 -18.22 29.23 -5.07
N ALA A 142 -18.62 30.11 -4.15
CA ALA A 142 -17.69 30.78 -3.24
C ALA A 142 -16.95 29.78 -2.34
N TRP A 143 -17.62 28.71 -1.88
CA TRP A 143 -16.99 27.66 -1.09
C TRP A 143 -15.95 26.91 -1.93
N PHE A 144 -16.22 26.49 -3.15
CA PHE A 144 -15.21 25.80 -3.97
C PHE A 144 -14.21 26.73 -4.67
N ALA A 145 -14.33 28.05 -4.55
CA ALA A 145 -13.35 28.99 -5.11
C ALA A 145 -11.95 28.87 -4.48
N THR A 146 -11.85 28.37 -3.24
CA THR A 146 -10.58 28.21 -2.51
C THR A 146 -10.18 26.76 -2.25
N ARG A 147 -10.95 25.80 -2.78
CA ARG A 147 -10.76 24.35 -2.52
C ARG A 147 -11.35 23.52 -3.65
N ASP A 148 -10.63 22.48 -4.08
CA ASP A 148 -11.16 21.55 -5.07
C ASP A 148 -12.15 20.54 -4.43
N PRO A 149 -13.25 20.20 -5.09
CA PRO A 149 -14.16 19.16 -4.63
C PRO A 149 -13.50 17.77 -4.64
N LEU A 150 -13.56 17.10 -3.50
CA LEU A 150 -12.95 15.81 -3.19
C LEU A 150 -13.85 14.60 -3.50
N THR A 151 -15.17 14.81 -3.53
CA THR A 151 -16.19 13.76 -3.66
C THR A 151 -16.96 13.83 -4.97
N GLY A 152 -17.68 12.76 -5.31
CA GLY A 152 -18.58 12.75 -6.47
C GLY A 152 -19.73 13.73 -6.28
N GLU A 153 -20.34 13.74 -5.09
CA GLU A 153 -21.46 14.64 -4.78
C GLU A 153 -21.03 16.11 -4.76
N GLY A 154 -19.87 16.44 -4.17
CA GLY A 154 -19.32 17.80 -4.21
C GLY A 154 -19.08 18.30 -5.63
N LYS A 155 -18.52 17.46 -6.51
CA LYS A 155 -18.31 17.79 -7.93
C LYS A 155 -19.63 17.98 -8.67
N VAL A 156 -20.61 17.10 -8.45
CA VAL A 156 -21.95 17.26 -9.05
C VAL A 156 -22.59 18.57 -8.60
N ARG A 157 -22.54 18.86 -7.29
CA ARG A 157 -23.16 20.06 -6.71
C ARG A 157 -22.50 21.35 -7.18
N LEU A 158 -21.17 21.39 -7.29
CA LEU A 158 -20.44 22.53 -7.86
C LEU A 158 -20.77 22.70 -9.35
N GLY A 159 -20.73 21.60 -10.11
CA GLY A 159 -21.08 21.63 -11.54
C GLY A 159 -22.49 22.19 -11.76
N GLU A 160 -23.47 21.73 -10.97
CA GLU A 160 -24.83 22.27 -10.99
C GLU A 160 -24.88 23.77 -10.67
N ALA A 161 -24.20 24.23 -9.61
CA ALA A 161 -24.18 25.64 -9.24
C ALA A 161 -23.66 26.54 -10.37
N LEU A 162 -22.56 26.11 -11.01
CA LEU A 162 -21.94 26.83 -12.13
C LEU A 162 -22.83 26.84 -13.37
N LEU A 163 -23.49 25.72 -13.69
CA LEU A 163 -24.46 25.66 -14.79
C LEU A 163 -25.62 26.66 -14.55
N ASN A 164 -26.16 26.68 -13.33
CA ASN A 164 -27.25 27.58 -12.93
C ASN A 164 -26.81 29.05 -12.94
N SER A 165 -25.53 29.34 -12.67
CA SER A 165 -24.97 30.69 -12.71
C SER A 165 -24.54 31.14 -14.12
N GLY A 166 -24.81 30.34 -15.17
CA GLY A 166 -24.44 30.64 -16.55
C GLY A 166 -23.02 30.23 -16.97
N GLN A 167 -22.22 29.64 -16.08
CA GLN A 167 -20.85 29.18 -16.34
C GLN A 167 -20.85 27.78 -16.97
N GLN A 168 -21.41 27.68 -18.17
CA GLN A 168 -21.76 26.40 -18.83
C GLN A 168 -20.58 25.43 -19.00
N VAL A 169 -19.43 25.93 -19.49
CA VAL A 169 -18.25 25.09 -19.79
C VAL A 169 -17.65 24.50 -18.52
N GLU A 170 -17.47 25.33 -17.49
CA GLU A 170 -16.89 24.91 -16.23
C GLU A 170 -17.84 23.98 -15.47
N GLY A 171 -19.14 24.31 -15.42
CA GLY A 171 -20.15 23.46 -14.80
C GLY A 171 -20.20 22.07 -15.43
N ALA A 172 -20.24 21.99 -16.77
CA ALA A 172 -20.20 20.72 -17.49
C ALA A 172 -18.91 19.92 -17.21
N THR A 173 -17.77 20.60 -17.12
CA THR A 173 -16.48 19.97 -16.81
C THR A 173 -16.52 19.29 -15.44
N TRP A 174 -17.08 19.95 -14.42
CA TRP A 174 -17.20 19.35 -13.08
C TRP A 174 -18.16 18.17 -13.04
N ILE A 175 -19.30 18.23 -13.73
CA ILE A 175 -20.21 17.08 -13.87
C ILE A 175 -19.50 15.91 -14.56
N GLN A 176 -18.79 16.16 -15.65
CA GLN A 176 -18.03 15.14 -16.38
C GLN A 176 -16.97 14.50 -15.48
N ARG A 177 -16.21 15.30 -14.72
CA ARG A 177 -15.22 14.77 -13.76
C ARG A 177 -15.87 13.95 -12.66
N ALA A 178 -17.02 14.38 -12.13
CA ALA A 178 -17.78 13.60 -11.16
C ALA A 178 -18.14 12.23 -11.73
N TRP A 179 -18.70 12.22 -12.94
CA TRP A 179 -19.11 11.02 -13.66
C TRP A 179 -17.91 10.12 -13.99
N VAL A 180 -16.80 10.65 -14.47
CA VAL A 180 -15.65 9.82 -14.83
C VAL A 180 -14.99 9.26 -13.59
N GLU A 181 -14.76 10.07 -12.55
CA GLU A 181 -13.82 9.75 -11.46
C GLU A 181 -14.47 9.07 -10.24
N HIS A 182 -15.78 9.22 -10.02
CA HIS A 182 -16.42 8.78 -8.77
C HIS A 182 -17.43 7.64 -8.91
N GLN A 183 -17.77 7.02 -7.79
CA GLN A 183 -18.77 5.96 -7.70
C GLN A 183 -20.10 6.53 -7.23
N PHE A 184 -21.19 6.00 -7.78
CA PHE A 184 -22.55 6.41 -7.45
C PHE A 184 -23.42 5.18 -7.26
N SER A 185 -24.48 5.30 -6.45
CA SER A 185 -25.52 4.28 -6.40
C SER A 185 -26.23 4.17 -7.75
N ARG A 186 -26.90 3.04 -8.02
CA ARG A 186 -27.62 2.85 -9.28
C ARG A 186 -28.70 3.92 -9.52
N SER A 187 -29.40 4.34 -8.46
CA SER A 187 -30.39 5.42 -8.53
C SER A 187 -29.73 6.75 -8.86
N ARG A 188 -28.63 7.07 -8.19
CA ARG A 188 -27.88 8.31 -8.43
C ARG A 188 -27.25 8.37 -9.82
N GLU A 189 -26.76 7.24 -10.35
CA GLU A 189 -26.30 7.16 -11.75
C GLU A 189 -27.41 7.49 -12.74
N ALA A 190 -28.60 6.93 -12.54
CA ALA A 190 -29.75 7.18 -13.41
C ALA A 190 -30.20 8.64 -13.34
N GLU A 191 -30.15 9.26 -12.17
CA GLU A 191 -30.45 10.68 -11.98
C GLU A 191 -29.44 11.58 -12.70
N ILE A 192 -28.15 11.33 -12.53
CA ILE A 192 -27.08 12.11 -13.18
C ILE A 192 -27.22 12.02 -14.71
N LEU A 193 -27.44 10.82 -15.25
CA LEU A 193 -27.65 10.63 -16.70
C LEU A 193 -28.91 11.35 -17.19
N LYS A 194 -30.00 11.29 -16.42
CA LYS A 194 -31.26 11.96 -16.77
C LYS A 194 -31.10 13.48 -16.79
N LYS A 195 -30.43 14.05 -15.79
CA LYS A 195 -30.35 15.51 -15.58
C LYS A 195 -29.23 16.16 -16.38
N TYR A 196 -28.08 15.50 -16.52
CA TYR A 196 -26.86 16.08 -17.11
C TYR A 196 -26.31 15.28 -18.29
N GLY A 197 -27.07 14.34 -18.85
CA GLY A 197 -26.60 13.50 -19.97
C GLY A 197 -26.11 14.29 -21.18
N THR A 198 -26.65 15.48 -21.44
CA THR A 198 -26.19 16.40 -22.50
C THR A 198 -24.79 16.96 -22.28
N HIS A 199 -24.30 16.95 -21.03
CA HIS A 199 -22.95 17.38 -20.65
C HIS A 199 -21.96 16.21 -20.52
N LEU A 200 -22.41 14.98 -20.81
CA LEU A 200 -21.59 13.76 -20.73
C LEU A 200 -21.31 13.23 -22.15
N PRO A 201 -20.19 13.61 -22.77
CA PRO A 201 -19.84 13.10 -24.09
C PRO A 201 -19.52 11.61 -24.06
N ALA A 202 -19.55 10.94 -25.22
CA ALA A 202 -19.22 9.52 -25.37
C ALA A 202 -17.88 9.14 -24.70
N GLN A 203 -16.87 10.00 -24.82
CA GLN A 203 -15.56 9.80 -24.18
C GLN A 203 -15.67 9.67 -22.66
N ALA A 204 -16.55 10.44 -22.00
CA ALA A 204 -16.75 10.36 -20.55
C ALA A 204 -17.33 9.00 -20.12
N HIS A 205 -18.21 8.41 -20.94
CA HIS A 205 -18.72 7.06 -20.69
C HIS A 205 -17.63 6.00 -20.84
N GLU A 206 -16.77 6.14 -21.85
CA GLU A 206 -15.64 5.23 -22.09
C GLU A 206 -14.60 5.31 -20.97
N ASP A 207 -14.25 6.53 -20.52
CA ASP A 207 -13.31 6.75 -19.42
C ASP A 207 -13.83 6.15 -18.10
N ARG A 208 -15.13 6.39 -17.78
CA ARG A 208 -15.78 5.78 -16.60
C ARG A 208 -15.77 4.27 -16.70
N LEU A 209 -16.14 3.70 -17.86
CA LEU A 209 -16.15 2.25 -18.10
C LEU A 209 -14.75 1.65 -17.88
N ASN A 210 -13.72 2.26 -18.47
CA ASN A 210 -12.34 1.82 -18.34
C ASN A 210 -11.90 1.81 -16.86
N ARG A 211 -12.16 2.90 -16.11
CA ARG A 211 -11.85 2.97 -14.67
C ARG A 211 -12.59 1.89 -13.88
N LEU A 212 -13.89 1.69 -14.13
CA LEU A 212 -14.70 0.70 -13.40
C LEU A 212 -14.18 -0.73 -13.61
N ILE A 213 -13.77 -1.09 -14.83
CA ILE A 213 -13.13 -2.38 -15.12
C ILE A 213 -11.83 -2.50 -14.33
N TRP A 214 -10.97 -1.49 -14.41
CA TRP A 214 -9.72 -1.46 -13.67
C TRP A 214 -9.93 -1.59 -12.18
N GLU A 215 -10.97 -0.98 -11.60
CA GLU A 215 -11.32 -1.08 -10.19
C GLU A 215 -11.95 -2.42 -9.81
N GLN A 216 -12.29 -3.28 -10.78
CA GLN A 216 -13.05 -4.53 -10.64
C GLN A 216 -14.52 -4.33 -10.23
N ARG A 217 -15.12 -3.19 -10.57
CA ARG A 217 -16.56 -2.92 -10.40
C ARG A 217 -17.36 -3.49 -11.57
N PHE A 218 -17.36 -4.82 -11.72
CA PHE A 218 -17.91 -5.48 -12.92
C PHE A 218 -19.39 -5.19 -13.19
N SER A 219 -20.22 -5.16 -12.15
CA SER A 219 -21.65 -4.86 -12.30
C SER A 219 -21.91 -3.44 -12.80
N ASP A 220 -21.07 -2.48 -12.41
CA ASP A 220 -21.20 -1.08 -12.83
C ASP A 220 -20.65 -0.92 -14.25
N GLY A 221 -19.50 -1.51 -14.54
CA GLY A 221 -18.94 -1.56 -15.90
C GLY A 221 -19.92 -2.18 -16.92
N ARG A 222 -20.64 -3.24 -16.53
CA ARG A 222 -21.67 -3.83 -17.42
C ARG A 222 -22.81 -2.86 -17.75
N ARG A 223 -23.25 -2.02 -16.80
CA ARG A 223 -24.30 -1.01 -17.06
C ARG A 223 -23.83 0.07 -18.04
N MET A 224 -22.53 0.36 -18.07
CA MET A 224 -21.96 1.35 -18.99
C MET A 224 -21.89 0.86 -20.45
N LEU A 225 -22.00 -0.45 -20.72
CA LEU A 225 -21.85 -1.00 -22.08
C LEU A 225 -22.89 -0.44 -23.07
N GLN A 226 -24.05 -0.02 -22.61
CA GLN A 226 -25.09 0.59 -23.45
C GLN A 226 -24.79 2.06 -23.81
N LEU A 227 -23.86 2.71 -23.09
CA LEU A 227 -23.54 4.13 -23.22
C LEU A 227 -22.29 4.41 -24.08
N VAL A 228 -21.65 3.36 -24.58
CA VAL A 228 -20.41 3.45 -25.37
C VAL A 228 -20.60 2.94 -26.79
N ASN A 229 -19.67 3.28 -27.69
CA ASN A 229 -19.71 2.82 -29.08
C ASN A 229 -19.42 1.29 -29.19
N ALA A 230 -19.56 0.73 -30.40
CA ALA A 230 -19.41 -0.71 -30.62
C ALA A 230 -17.98 -1.23 -30.36
N GLU A 231 -16.95 -0.46 -30.70
CA GLU A 231 -15.55 -0.84 -30.50
C GLU A 231 -15.19 -0.85 -29.01
N ALA A 232 -15.54 0.21 -28.28
CA ALA A 232 -15.35 0.32 -26.84
C ALA A 232 -16.14 -0.77 -26.10
N ARG A 233 -17.36 -1.09 -26.55
CA ARG A 233 -18.16 -2.20 -26.01
C ARG A 233 -17.47 -3.55 -26.19
N ALA A 234 -16.90 -3.83 -27.36
CA ALA A 234 -16.20 -5.09 -27.64
C ALA A 234 -14.95 -5.25 -26.76
N LEU A 235 -14.14 -4.19 -26.64
CA LEU A 235 -12.98 -4.15 -25.75
C LEU A 235 -13.37 -4.39 -24.29
N ALA A 236 -14.39 -3.68 -23.81
CA ALA A 236 -14.88 -3.80 -22.43
C ALA A 236 -15.46 -5.18 -22.13
N ASP A 237 -16.23 -5.80 -23.05
CA ASP A 237 -16.74 -7.17 -22.89
C ASP A 237 -15.60 -8.18 -22.72
N ALA A 238 -14.56 -8.08 -23.55
CA ALA A 238 -13.39 -8.94 -23.45
C ALA A 238 -12.70 -8.80 -22.09
N ARG A 239 -12.42 -7.57 -21.67
CA ARG A 239 -11.78 -7.28 -20.38
C ARG A 239 -12.61 -7.74 -19.19
N LEU A 240 -13.92 -7.45 -19.18
CA LEU A 240 -14.84 -7.92 -18.13
C LEU A 240 -14.87 -9.45 -18.04
N LYS A 241 -14.87 -10.16 -19.17
CA LYS A 241 -14.87 -11.63 -19.21
C LYS A 241 -13.53 -12.22 -18.75
N LEU A 242 -12.41 -11.65 -19.16
CA LEU A 242 -11.07 -12.05 -18.70
C LEU A 242 -10.94 -11.85 -17.18
N ALA A 243 -11.26 -10.65 -16.69
CA ALA A 243 -11.15 -10.31 -15.27
C ALA A 243 -12.05 -11.18 -14.38
N SER A 244 -13.26 -11.51 -14.84
CA SER A 244 -14.21 -12.40 -14.14
C SER A 244 -13.99 -13.90 -14.42
N ARG A 245 -13.03 -14.28 -15.28
CA ARG A 245 -12.79 -15.66 -15.74
C ARG A 245 -14.05 -16.33 -16.31
N SER A 246 -14.89 -15.57 -17.00
CA SER A 246 -16.13 -16.05 -17.60
C SER A 246 -15.86 -17.01 -18.78
N ARG A 247 -16.83 -17.88 -19.07
CA ARG A 247 -16.81 -18.69 -20.32
C ARG A 247 -16.78 -17.75 -21.53
N GLY A 248 -16.04 -18.14 -22.57
CA GLY A 248 -15.91 -17.36 -23.80
C GLY A 248 -15.02 -16.12 -23.71
N ALA A 249 -14.18 -15.99 -22.67
CA ALA A 249 -13.24 -14.87 -22.53
C ALA A 249 -12.27 -14.80 -23.72
N GLU A 250 -11.65 -15.91 -24.11
CA GLU A 250 -10.73 -15.96 -25.27
C GLU A 250 -11.43 -15.58 -26.58
N SER A 251 -12.65 -16.10 -26.81
CA SER A 251 -13.48 -15.71 -27.95
C SER A 251 -13.89 -14.22 -27.92
N ALA A 252 -14.01 -13.61 -26.73
CA ALA A 252 -14.24 -12.17 -26.63
C ALA A 252 -13.00 -11.37 -27.02
N VAL A 253 -11.80 -11.84 -26.68
CA VAL A 253 -10.54 -11.21 -27.13
C VAL A 253 -10.44 -11.23 -28.66
N THR A 254 -10.83 -12.32 -29.33
CA THR A 254 -10.76 -12.39 -30.80
C THR A 254 -11.72 -11.43 -31.51
N ARG A 255 -12.83 -11.05 -30.86
CA ARG A 255 -13.80 -10.06 -31.36
C ARG A 255 -13.34 -8.62 -31.18
N VAL A 256 -12.29 -8.35 -30.40
CA VAL A 256 -11.75 -7.00 -30.25
C VAL A 256 -11.16 -6.53 -31.59
N PRO A 257 -11.53 -5.32 -32.08
CA PRO A 257 -10.96 -4.73 -33.29
C PRO A 257 -9.43 -4.71 -33.26
N ALA A 258 -8.79 -4.89 -34.42
CA ALA A 258 -7.33 -5.00 -34.50
C ALA A 258 -6.59 -3.79 -33.90
N SER A 259 -7.13 -2.58 -34.07
CA SER A 259 -6.63 -1.32 -33.50
C SER A 259 -6.59 -1.30 -31.97
N LEU A 260 -7.43 -2.10 -31.29
CA LEU A 260 -7.58 -2.13 -29.83
C LEU A 260 -6.96 -3.38 -29.18
N ARG A 261 -6.38 -4.31 -29.95
CA ARG A 261 -5.80 -5.55 -29.40
C ARG A 261 -4.54 -5.31 -28.57
N THR A 262 -3.86 -4.18 -28.78
CA THR A 262 -2.71 -3.73 -28.00
C THR A 262 -3.11 -2.76 -26.88
N ASP A 263 -4.40 -2.65 -26.56
CA ASP A 263 -4.84 -1.89 -25.39
C ASP A 263 -4.16 -2.45 -24.12
N ALA A 264 -3.54 -1.56 -23.34
CA ALA A 264 -2.78 -1.97 -22.18
C ALA A 264 -3.65 -2.63 -21.09
N GLY A 265 -4.91 -2.23 -20.98
CA GLY A 265 -5.88 -2.86 -20.08
C GLY A 265 -6.24 -4.28 -20.51
N LEU A 266 -6.45 -4.50 -21.81
CA LEU A 266 -6.71 -5.82 -22.38
C LEU A 266 -5.51 -6.76 -22.20
N LEU A 267 -4.31 -6.30 -22.55
CA LEU A 267 -3.08 -7.07 -22.37
C LEU A 267 -2.87 -7.46 -20.90
N PHE A 268 -3.12 -6.52 -19.98
CA PHE A 268 -3.08 -6.77 -18.54
C PHE A 268 -4.08 -7.84 -18.09
N ASP A 269 -5.37 -7.68 -18.42
CA ASP A 269 -6.43 -8.59 -17.99
C ASP A 269 -6.21 -10.00 -18.60
N HIS A 270 -5.69 -10.06 -19.82
CA HIS A 270 -5.37 -11.31 -20.51
C HIS A 270 -4.15 -12.02 -19.92
N ALA A 271 -3.05 -11.30 -19.67
CA ALA A 271 -1.87 -11.86 -19.00
C ALA A 271 -2.23 -12.42 -17.61
N ARG A 272 -3.02 -11.66 -16.83
CA ARG A 272 -3.51 -12.11 -15.52
C ARG A 272 -4.40 -13.36 -15.63
N TYR A 273 -5.27 -13.42 -16.63
CA TYR A 273 -6.11 -14.58 -16.90
C TYR A 273 -5.27 -15.84 -17.20
N LEU A 274 -4.29 -15.73 -18.10
CA LEU A 274 -3.38 -16.82 -18.48
C LEU A 274 -2.50 -17.27 -17.31
N ARG A 275 -1.88 -16.33 -16.58
CA ARG A 275 -1.08 -16.65 -15.39
C ARG A 275 -1.87 -17.43 -14.34
N ARG A 276 -3.13 -17.05 -14.09
CA ARG A 276 -4.00 -17.77 -13.14
C ARG A 276 -4.38 -19.18 -13.59
N ARG A 277 -4.07 -19.56 -14.83
CA ARG A 277 -4.23 -20.90 -15.41
C ARG A 277 -2.91 -21.65 -15.56
N GLY A 278 -1.79 -21.11 -15.05
CA GLY A 278 -0.47 -21.72 -15.20
C GLY A 278 0.08 -21.63 -16.63
N GLN A 279 -0.36 -20.63 -17.41
CA GLN A 279 0.11 -20.36 -18.77
C GLN A 279 1.01 -19.11 -18.79
N GLU A 280 1.99 -19.06 -17.89
CA GLU A 280 2.83 -17.87 -17.71
C GLU A 280 3.69 -17.55 -18.94
N GLN A 281 4.16 -18.56 -19.65
CA GLN A 281 4.95 -18.39 -20.88
C GLN A 281 4.18 -17.67 -21.99
N THR A 282 2.86 -17.85 -22.04
CA THR A 282 1.98 -17.10 -22.95
C THR A 282 1.60 -15.73 -22.39
N ALA A 283 1.61 -15.57 -21.06
CA ALA A 283 1.28 -14.31 -20.40
C ALA A 283 2.40 -13.27 -20.47
N ILE A 284 3.67 -13.69 -20.39
CA ILE A 284 4.84 -12.80 -20.35
C ILE A 284 4.93 -11.88 -21.58
N PRO A 285 4.83 -12.38 -22.84
CA PRO A 285 4.92 -11.52 -24.02
C PRO A 285 3.85 -10.42 -24.07
N LEU A 286 2.66 -10.68 -23.51
CA LEU A 286 1.57 -9.70 -23.44
C LEU A 286 1.95 -8.49 -22.58
N LEU A 287 2.69 -8.70 -21.48
CA LEU A 287 3.15 -7.59 -20.63
C LEU A 287 4.47 -6.99 -21.10
N LEU A 288 5.26 -7.69 -21.91
CA LEU A 288 6.45 -7.10 -22.55
C LEU A 288 6.09 -6.18 -23.72
N THR A 289 4.87 -6.30 -24.26
CA THR A 289 4.37 -5.40 -25.29
C THR A 289 4.28 -3.97 -24.73
N PRO A 290 5.01 -2.99 -25.29
CA PRO A 290 4.99 -1.62 -24.78
C PRO A 290 3.62 -0.98 -25.01
N PRO A 291 3.11 -0.17 -24.06
CA PRO A 291 1.88 0.57 -24.28
C PRO A 291 2.08 1.59 -25.40
N THR A 292 1.12 1.70 -26.31
CA THR A 292 1.12 2.74 -27.34
C THR A 292 0.70 4.08 -26.73
N ALA A 293 1.11 5.22 -27.32
CA ALA A 293 0.72 6.56 -26.85
C ALA A 293 -0.81 6.73 -26.73
N THR A 294 -1.58 6.09 -27.61
CA THR A 294 -3.05 6.09 -27.62
C THR A 294 -3.67 5.19 -26.54
N HIS A 295 -2.90 4.29 -25.93
CA HIS A 295 -3.37 3.28 -24.98
C HIS A 295 -2.42 3.18 -23.77
N SER A 296 -2.22 4.31 -23.08
CA SER A 296 -1.38 4.36 -21.88
C SER A 296 -1.99 3.55 -20.73
N ILE A 297 -1.14 3.06 -19.82
CA ILE A 297 -1.60 2.30 -18.66
C ILE A 297 -2.29 3.25 -17.69
N ALA A 298 -3.63 3.28 -17.69
CA ALA A 298 -4.43 4.12 -16.78
C ALA A 298 -4.22 3.77 -15.29
N ARG A 299 -3.77 2.55 -14.98
CA ARG A 299 -3.56 2.02 -13.62
C ARG A 299 -2.25 1.26 -13.48
N PRO A 300 -1.10 1.97 -13.49
CA PRO A 300 0.22 1.34 -13.43
C PRO A 300 0.42 0.58 -12.11
N ASP A 301 -0.31 0.91 -11.04
CA ASP A 301 -0.28 0.21 -9.75
C ASP A 301 -0.75 -1.25 -9.87
N ARG A 302 -1.83 -1.47 -10.61
CA ARG A 302 -2.36 -2.81 -10.84
C ARG A 302 -1.50 -3.57 -11.84
N ALA A 303 -1.08 -2.91 -12.92
CA ALA A 303 -0.16 -3.49 -13.90
C ALA A 303 1.15 -3.97 -13.25
N TRP A 304 1.75 -3.15 -12.39
CA TRP A 304 2.96 -3.50 -11.66
C TRP A 304 2.81 -4.78 -10.84
N THR A 305 1.65 -5.01 -10.22
CA THR A 305 1.40 -6.21 -9.42
C THR A 305 1.52 -7.48 -10.26
N GLU A 306 0.99 -7.51 -11.49
CA GLU A 306 1.12 -8.69 -12.35
C GLU A 306 2.53 -8.78 -12.96
N ARG A 307 3.13 -7.65 -13.37
CA ARG A 307 4.51 -7.61 -13.88
C ARG A 307 5.51 -8.15 -12.88
N LYS A 308 5.45 -7.74 -11.60
CA LYS A 308 6.39 -8.18 -10.58
C LYS A 308 6.24 -9.66 -10.19
N ILE A 309 5.04 -10.23 -10.35
CA ILE A 309 4.82 -11.67 -10.17
C ILE A 309 5.46 -12.43 -11.33
N LEU A 310 5.19 -12.01 -12.57
CA LEU A 310 5.75 -12.66 -13.76
C LEU A 310 7.27 -12.46 -13.87
N ALA A 311 7.81 -11.31 -13.45
CA ALA A 311 9.26 -11.08 -13.41
C ALA A 311 9.97 -12.10 -12.51
N ARG A 312 9.47 -12.31 -11.29
CA ARG A 312 10.03 -13.33 -10.37
C ARG A 312 9.84 -14.76 -10.89
N LYS A 313 8.76 -15.03 -11.61
CA LYS A 313 8.52 -16.32 -12.26
C LYS A 313 9.50 -16.55 -13.41
N ALA A 314 9.73 -15.55 -14.25
CA ALA A 314 10.73 -15.57 -15.32
C ALA A 314 12.15 -15.75 -14.75
N LEU A 315 12.51 -15.07 -13.65
CA LEU A 315 13.78 -15.32 -12.94
C LEU A 315 13.92 -16.78 -12.49
N LYS A 316 12.84 -17.36 -11.93
CA LYS A 316 12.83 -18.76 -11.51
C LYS A 316 13.11 -19.70 -12.69
N GLU A 317 12.59 -19.38 -13.87
CA GLU A 317 12.68 -20.22 -15.07
C GLU A 317 13.94 -19.95 -15.90
N GLY A 318 14.82 -19.05 -15.44
CA GLY A 318 16.05 -18.70 -16.14
C GLY A 318 15.90 -17.64 -17.23
N HIS A 319 14.70 -17.07 -17.38
CA HIS A 319 14.39 -16.10 -18.43
C HIS A 319 14.74 -14.68 -17.96
N TYR A 320 16.03 -14.40 -17.78
CA TYR A 320 16.49 -13.18 -17.11
C TYR A 320 16.22 -11.90 -17.91
N GLN A 321 16.33 -11.95 -19.24
CA GLN A 321 16.01 -10.80 -20.10
C GLN A 321 14.52 -10.45 -20.04
N GLU A 322 13.64 -11.45 -20.05
CA GLU A 322 12.20 -11.23 -19.91
C GLU A 322 11.86 -10.69 -18.53
N ALA A 323 12.47 -11.24 -17.47
CA ALA A 323 12.30 -10.77 -16.11
C ALA A 323 12.71 -9.29 -15.97
N TYR A 324 13.84 -8.91 -16.57
CA TYR A 324 14.32 -7.54 -16.62
C TYR A 324 13.34 -6.63 -17.37
N GLY A 325 12.87 -7.02 -18.56
CA GLY A 325 11.88 -6.24 -19.32
C GLY A 325 10.56 -6.06 -18.58
N LEU A 326 10.13 -7.07 -17.81
CA LEU A 326 8.96 -6.96 -16.93
C LEU A 326 9.21 -5.97 -15.78
N ALA A 327 10.41 -5.94 -15.22
CA ALA A 327 10.78 -5.04 -14.12
C ALA A 327 10.87 -3.56 -14.57
N THR A 328 11.52 -3.27 -15.70
CA THR A 328 11.74 -1.88 -16.18
C THR A 328 10.45 -1.18 -16.63
N GLY A 329 9.49 -1.92 -17.19
CA GLY A 329 8.19 -1.37 -17.59
C GLY A 329 7.20 -1.12 -16.44
N HIS A 330 7.67 -0.75 -15.24
CA HIS A 330 6.79 -0.57 -14.07
C HIS A 330 5.86 0.64 -14.18
N GLY A 331 6.23 1.68 -14.94
CA GLY A 331 5.34 2.80 -15.28
C GLY A 331 5.02 3.77 -14.12
N HIS A 332 5.91 3.87 -13.13
CA HIS A 332 5.75 4.75 -11.98
C HIS A 332 6.91 5.73 -11.92
N ALA A 333 6.65 7.01 -11.59
CA ALA A 333 7.72 8.00 -11.40
C ALA A 333 8.14 8.17 -9.93
N ARG A 334 7.32 7.69 -8.98
CA ARG A 334 7.55 7.82 -7.54
C ARG A 334 6.73 6.79 -6.74
N GLY A 335 7.02 6.68 -5.45
CA GLY A 335 6.26 5.84 -4.51
C GLY A 335 6.76 4.40 -4.44
N VAL A 336 5.98 3.53 -3.77
CA VAL A 336 6.40 2.15 -3.46
C VAL A 336 6.63 1.31 -4.73
N ALA A 337 5.73 1.40 -5.71
CA ALA A 337 5.84 0.62 -6.93
C ALA A 337 7.03 1.06 -7.80
N PHE A 338 7.34 2.36 -7.84
CA PHE A 338 8.58 2.88 -8.42
C PHE A 338 9.80 2.28 -7.72
N ALA A 339 9.85 2.37 -6.38
CA ALA A 339 11.00 1.88 -5.63
C ALA A 339 11.19 0.36 -5.78
N GLU A 340 10.11 -0.43 -5.77
CA GLU A 340 10.17 -1.88 -6.03
C GLU A 340 10.62 -2.17 -7.48
N GLY A 341 10.16 -1.38 -8.44
CA GLY A 341 10.46 -1.55 -9.87
C GLY A 341 11.91 -1.30 -10.20
N GLU A 342 12.42 -0.12 -9.83
CA GLU A 342 13.82 0.26 -10.02
C GLU A 342 14.75 -0.69 -9.29
N PHE A 343 14.42 -1.06 -8.04
CA PHE A 343 15.22 -2.02 -7.29
C PHE A 343 15.27 -3.39 -7.99
N LEU A 344 14.12 -3.94 -8.38
CA LEU A 344 14.06 -5.24 -9.04
C LEU A 344 14.81 -5.22 -10.38
N ALA A 345 14.65 -4.18 -11.19
CA ALA A 345 15.35 -4.05 -12.46
C ALA A 345 16.88 -3.98 -12.26
N GLY A 346 17.34 -3.15 -11.33
CA GLY A 346 18.77 -3.03 -11.02
C GLY A 346 19.38 -4.32 -10.46
N TRP A 347 18.66 -4.99 -9.55
CA TRP A 347 19.11 -6.25 -8.97
C TRP A 347 19.16 -7.39 -9.99
N ILE A 348 18.19 -7.47 -10.90
CA ILE A 348 18.23 -8.43 -12.03
C ILE A 348 19.42 -8.13 -12.94
N ALA A 349 19.62 -6.86 -13.30
CA ALA A 349 20.74 -6.44 -14.15
C ALA A 349 22.09 -6.84 -13.53
N LEU A 350 22.27 -6.60 -12.22
CA LEU A 350 23.50 -6.90 -11.52
C LEU A 350 23.72 -8.42 -11.36
N GLN A 351 22.77 -9.12 -10.76
CA GLN A 351 22.99 -10.51 -10.29
C GLN A 351 22.71 -11.59 -11.34
N TYR A 352 21.93 -11.28 -12.37
CA TYR A 352 21.49 -12.29 -13.35
C TYR A 352 21.92 -11.98 -14.78
N LEU A 353 22.12 -10.69 -15.11
CA LEU A 353 22.58 -10.28 -16.44
C LEU A 353 24.05 -9.85 -16.47
N ASN A 354 24.72 -9.77 -15.31
CA ASN A 354 26.10 -9.26 -15.17
C ASN A 354 26.29 -7.87 -15.83
N ASP A 355 25.25 -7.03 -15.83
CA ASP A 355 25.25 -5.69 -16.40
C ASP A 355 25.28 -4.66 -15.26
N ALA A 356 26.48 -4.46 -14.71
CA ALA A 356 26.71 -3.54 -13.60
C ALA A 356 26.42 -2.09 -14.00
N ASP A 357 26.56 -1.74 -15.29
CA ASP A 357 26.31 -0.39 -15.77
C ASP A 357 24.84 0.00 -15.69
N ARG A 358 24.00 -0.86 -16.25
CA ARG A 358 22.55 -0.73 -16.19
C ARG A 358 22.03 -0.83 -14.76
N ALA A 359 22.58 -1.74 -13.97
CA ALA A 359 22.21 -1.89 -12.57
C ALA A 359 22.41 -0.59 -11.78
N PHE A 360 23.56 0.06 -11.96
CA PHE A 360 23.86 1.30 -11.29
C PHE A 360 22.88 2.42 -11.65
N VAL A 361 22.48 2.56 -12.92
CA VAL A 361 21.51 3.58 -13.35
C VAL A 361 20.16 3.39 -12.65
N HIS A 362 19.70 2.14 -12.51
CA HIS A 362 18.49 1.83 -11.75
C HIS A 362 18.63 2.18 -10.27
N PHE A 363 19.74 1.81 -9.63
CA PHE A 363 19.94 2.14 -8.20
C PHE A 363 20.12 3.64 -7.95
N GLN A 364 20.73 4.37 -8.89
CA GLN A 364 20.79 5.84 -8.88
C GLN A 364 19.40 6.46 -9.00
N THR A 365 18.59 5.96 -9.94
CA THR A 365 17.21 6.42 -10.15
C THR A 365 16.36 6.15 -8.90
N LEU A 366 16.48 4.96 -8.33
CA LEU A 366 15.88 4.59 -7.04
C LEU A 366 16.28 5.58 -5.94
N ALA A 367 17.58 5.81 -5.75
CA ALA A 367 18.10 6.68 -4.68
C ALA A 367 17.60 8.13 -4.82
N ALA A 368 17.50 8.64 -6.05
CA ALA A 368 16.98 9.97 -6.33
C ALA A 368 15.46 10.10 -6.11
N GLY A 369 14.69 9.04 -6.37
CA GLY A 369 13.22 9.07 -6.30
C GLY A 369 12.62 8.68 -4.93
N VAL A 370 13.43 8.30 -3.95
CA VAL A 370 12.97 7.88 -2.61
C VAL A 370 13.38 8.86 -1.51
N LYS A 371 12.55 8.94 -0.46
CA LYS A 371 12.76 9.90 0.64
C LYS A 371 13.14 9.26 1.97
N THR A 372 12.68 8.03 2.23
CA THR A 372 12.86 7.37 3.53
C THR A 372 14.31 6.89 3.71
N PRO A 373 14.87 6.94 4.94
CA PRO A 373 16.24 6.46 5.20
C PRO A 373 16.49 5.03 4.74
N ILE A 374 15.49 4.15 4.90
CA ILE A 374 15.52 2.75 4.46
C ILE A 374 15.79 2.65 2.96
N SER A 375 14.99 3.34 2.15
CA SER A 375 15.07 3.23 0.71
C SER A 375 16.30 3.95 0.17
N LYS A 376 16.70 5.07 0.80
CA LYS A 376 17.95 5.77 0.49
C LYS A 376 19.16 4.87 0.76
N SER A 377 19.20 4.24 1.93
CA SER A 377 20.27 3.32 2.30
C SER A 377 20.35 2.12 1.36
N ARG A 378 19.19 1.52 0.98
CA ARG A 378 19.15 0.45 -0.03
C ARG A 378 19.71 0.92 -1.37
N GLY A 379 19.26 2.05 -1.89
CA GLY A 379 19.75 2.61 -3.15
C GLY A 379 21.27 2.81 -3.12
N ALA A 380 21.78 3.49 -2.09
CA ALA A 380 23.20 3.73 -1.92
C ALA A 380 24.03 2.44 -1.77
N TYR A 381 23.59 1.48 -0.94
CA TYR A 381 24.31 0.20 -0.79
C TYR A 381 24.44 -0.54 -2.14
N TRP A 382 23.37 -0.60 -2.91
CA TRP A 382 23.37 -1.30 -4.19
C TRP A 382 24.08 -0.53 -5.31
N MET A 383 24.11 0.80 -5.26
CA MET A 383 25.04 1.59 -6.08
C MET A 383 26.49 1.25 -5.75
N GLY A 384 26.82 1.06 -4.46
CA GLY A 384 28.12 0.57 -4.01
C GLY A 384 28.47 -0.78 -4.62
N ARG A 385 27.56 -1.76 -4.51
CA ARG A 385 27.73 -3.10 -5.11
C ARG A 385 27.91 -3.06 -6.63
N ALA A 386 27.16 -2.21 -7.33
CA ALA A 386 27.30 -2.05 -8.78
C ALA A 386 28.63 -1.36 -9.15
N ALA A 387 29.11 -0.40 -8.35
CA ALA A 387 30.42 0.23 -8.53
C ALA A 387 31.58 -0.76 -8.28
N GLU A 388 31.48 -1.65 -7.28
CA GLU A 388 32.43 -2.75 -7.07
C GLU A 388 32.50 -3.64 -8.33
N ALA A 389 31.35 -4.05 -8.86
CA ALA A 389 31.28 -4.88 -10.07
C ALA A 389 31.84 -4.20 -11.33
N ARG A 390 31.90 -2.85 -11.34
CA ARG A 390 32.56 -2.05 -12.39
C ARG A 390 34.06 -1.86 -12.16
N GLY A 391 34.63 -2.39 -11.08
CA GLY A 391 36.03 -2.18 -10.70
C GLY A 391 36.32 -0.78 -10.13
N ARG A 392 35.30 -0.07 -9.62
CA ARG A 392 35.42 1.31 -9.12
C ARG A 392 35.34 1.36 -7.59
N ALA A 393 36.42 0.94 -6.93
CA ALA A 393 36.46 0.79 -5.47
C ALA A 393 36.20 2.10 -4.70
N ASP A 394 36.76 3.24 -5.13
CA ASP A 394 36.56 4.53 -4.46
C ASP A 394 35.12 5.04 -4.57
N GLU A 395 34.52 4.86 -5.74
CA GLU A 395 33.10 5.15 -5.99
C GLU A 395 32.21 4.26 -5.11
N ALA A 396 32.52 2.96 -5.03
CA ALA A 396 31.81 2.04 -4.15
C ALA A 396 31.87 2.46 -2.67
N ARG A 397 33.07 2.84 -2.20
CA ARG A 397 33.29 3.31 -0.83
C ARG A 397 32.45 4.54 -0.50
N THR A 398 32.34 5.49 -1.44
CA THR A 398 31.50 6.68 -1.27
C THR A 398 30.03 6.31 -1.09
N TYR A 399 29.52 5.38 -1.90
CA TYR A 399 28.13 4.94 -1.78
C TYR A 399 27.86 4.13 -0.52
N TYR A 400 28.82 3.34 -0.05
CA TYR A 400 28.71 2.69 1.26
C TYR A 400 28.70 3.71 2.40
N GLN A 401 29.48 4.79 2.35
CA GLN A 401 29.43 5.86 3.36
C GLN A 401 28.06 6.55 3.40
N GLN A 402 27.44 6.77 2.24
CA GLN A 402 26.08 7.30 2.16
C GLN A 402 25.08 6.33 2.80
N ALA A 403 25.16 5.03 2.50
CA ALA A 403 24.29 4.03 3.08
C ALA A 403 24.47 3.90 4.61
N SER A 404 25.72 3.92 5.10
CA SER A 404 26.07 3.78 6.53
C SER A 404 25.64 4.96 7.38
N SER A 405 25.36 6.12 6.78
CA SER A 405 24.73 7.26 7.49
C SER A 405 23.33 6.95 8.04
N HIS A 406 22.78 5.78 7.74
CA HIS A 406 21.51 5.25 8.23
C HIS A 406 21.73 3.97 9.07
N PRO A 407 22.34 4.06 10.27
CA PRO A 407 22.83 2.91 11.04
C PRO A 407 21.72 2.01 11.59
N THR A 408 20.47 2.47 11.63
CA THR A 408 19.31 1.69 12.05
C THR A 408 18.63 0.93 10.90
N THR A 409 19.21 0.96 9.71
CA THR A 409 18.67 0.28 8.51
C THR A 409 19.57 -0.88 8.10
N PHE A 410 18.96 -1.97 7.60
CA PHE A 410 19.64 -3.20 7.18
C PHE A 410 20.80 -2.92 6.20
N TYR A 411 20.54 -2.14 5.16
CA TYR A 411 21.54 -1.80 4.16
C TYR A 411 22.60 -0.81 4.68
N GLY A 412 22.27 0.02 5.65
CA GLY A 412 23.24 0.91 6.29
C GLY A 412 24.18 0.15 7.22
N GLN A 413 23.66 -0.87 7.89
CA GLN A 413 24.45 -1.80 8.67
C GLN A 413 25.36 -2.64 7.76
N LEU A 414 24.86 -3.21 6.67
CA LEU A 414 25.71 -3.91 5.69
C LEU A 414 26.81 -3.01 5.13
N ALA A 415 26.48 -1.75 4.79
CA ALA A 415 27.47 -0.79 4.34
C ALA A 415 28.52 -0.46 5.41
N THR A 416 28.11 -0.36 6.68
CA THR A 416 29.03 -0.19 7.81
C THR A 416 29.98 -1.38 7.93
N SER A 417 29.48 -2.60 7.74
CA SER A 417 30.30 -3.82 7.70
C SER A 417 31.33 -3.76 6.57
N ARG A 418 30.90 -3.40 5.36
CA ARG A 418 31.75 -3.30 4.16
C ARG A 418 32.84 -2.25 4.25
N LEU A 419 32.59 -1.14 4.96
CA LEU A 419 33.56 -0.07 5.16
C LEU A 419 34.63 -0.42 6.21
N SER A 420 34.45 -1.46 7.01
CA SER A 420 35.36 -1.81 8.09
C SER A 420 36.58 -2.55 7.56
N SER A 421 37.71 -1.83 7.47
CA SER A 421 39.00 -2.39 7.04
C SER A 421 39.63 -3.35 8.05
N ASN A 422 39.20 -3.30 9.32
CA ASN A 422 39.84 -3.98 10.44
C ASN A 422 39.06 -5.21 10.95
N GLY A 423 38.01 -5.63 10.24
CA GLY A 423 37.20 -6.79 10.61
C GLY A 423 36.23 -6.59 11.80
N ASN A 424 36.26 -5.44 12.47
CA ASN A 424 35.41 -5.12 13.62
C ASN A 424 34.56 -3.86 13.34
N PRO A 425 33.53 -3.94 12.47
CA PRO A 425 32.62 -2.82 12.25
C PRO A 425 31.87 -2.48 13.55
N LEU A 426 31.79 -1.21 13.91
CA LEU A 426 31.09 -0.76 15.12
C LEU A 426 29.73 -0.15 14.77
N LEU A 427 28.65 -0.58 15.42
CA LEU A 427 27.36 0.07 15.29
C LEU A 427 27.28 1.30 16.20
N GLN A 428 27.31 2.49 15.61
CA GLN A 428 27.08 3.75 16.32
C GLN A 428 25.66 4.25 16.07
N LEU A 429 24.90 4.44 17.15
CA LEU A 429 23.56 5.02 17.11
C LEU A 429 23.65 6.54 17.27
N PRO A 430 22.85 7.33 16.52
CA PRO A 430 22.81 8.77 16.71
C PRO A 430 22.29 9.15 18.10
N THR A 431 22.83 10.20 18.70
CA THR A 431 22.30 10.76 19.96
C THR A 431 20.95 11.41 19.69
N ALA A 432 19.90 10.96 20.40
CA ALA A 432 18.60 11.61 20.35
C ALA A 432 18.60 12.93 21.13
N PRO A 433 17.84 13.95 20.69
CA PRO A 433 17.63 15.15 21.49
C PRO A 433 16.89 14.84 22.80
N THR A 434 17.19 15.64 23.82
CA THR A 434 16.48 15.63 25.11
C THR A 434 15.36 16.68 25.07
N PRO A 435 14.12 16.32 25.44
CA PRO A 435 13.03 17.29 25.59
C PRO A 435 13.38 18.42 26.57
N THR A 436 12.99 19.66 26.23
CA THR A 436 13.07 20.78 27.18
C THR A 436 11.72 21.00 27.85
N ALA A 437 11.71 21.60 29.03
CA ALA A 437 10.47 21.91 29.77
C ALA A 437 9.48 22.74 28.94
N ALA A 438 9.98 23.64 28.07
CA ALA A 438 9.14 24.44 27.18
C ALA A 438 8.40 23.58 26.14
N HIS A 439 9.08 22.62 25.49
CA HIS A 439 8.45 21.74 24.52
C HIS A 439 7.46 20.78 25.19
N SER A 440 7.83 20.21 26.35
CA SER A 440 6.94 19.34 27.12
C SER A 440 5.70 20.10 27.61
N GLY A 441 5.85 21.33 28.11
CA GLY A 441 4.74 22.17 28.55
C GLY A 441 3.81 22.57 27.41
N ALA A 442 4.36 22.97 26.27
CA ALA A 442 3.56 23.30 25.07
C ALA A 442 2.78 22.09 24.54
N LEU A 443 3.42 20.91 24.55
CA LEU A 443 2.76 19.65 24.17
C LEU A 443 1.63 19.30 25.14
N ALA A 444 1.87 19.37 26.45
CA ALA A 444 0.87 19.07 27.48
C ALA A 444 -0.34 20.03 27.43
N ALA A 445 -0.15 21.28 26.99
CA ALA A 445 -1.22 22.26 26.82
C ALA A 445 -2.04 22.07 25.52
N SER A 446 -1.67 21.14 24.64
CA SER A 446 -2.34 20.91 23.36
C SER A 446 -3.71 20.22 23.54
N ASP A 447 -4.71 20.68 22.81
CA ASP A 447 -6.02 20.01 22.72
C ASP A 447 -5.92 18.56 22.21
N MET A 448 -4.89 18.22 21.41
CA MET A 448 -4.68 16.87 20.90
C MET A 448 -4.18 15.91 21.98
N VAL A 449 -3.34 16.41 22.90
CA VAL A 449 -2.92 15.64 24.08
C VAL A 449 -4.09 15.49 25.03
N ARG A 450 -4.84 16.57 25.29
CA ARG A 450 -6.06 16.49 26.10
C ARG A 450 -7.08 15.50 25.52
N ALA A 451 -7.30 15.50 24.21
CA ALA A 451 -8.19 14.55 23.56
C ALA A 451 -7.69 13.11 23.65
N PHE A 452 -6.37 12.90 23.52
CA PHE A 452 -5.74 11.61 23.76
C PHE A 452 -5.99 11.12 25.20
N GLU A 453 -5.75 11.96 26.22
CA GLU A 453 -5.91 11.58 27.63
C GLU A 453 -7.37 11.22 27.94
N LEU A 454 -8.34 12.02 27.48
CA LEU A 454 -9.77 11.74 27.66
C LEU A 454 -10.21 10.44 26.99
N LEU A 455 -9.74 10.16 25.77
CA LEU A 455 -10.04 8.91 25.08
C LEU A 455 -9.33 7.70 25.71
N ASN A 456 -8.13 7.90 26.25
CA ASN A 456 -7.36 6.86 26.92
C ASN A 456 -8.04 6.47 28.25
N GLU A 457 -8.44 7.46 29.06
CA GLU A 457 -9.27 7.25 30.25
C GLU A 457 -10.58 6.56 29.90
N ALA A 458 -11.18 6.92 28.76
CA ALA A 458 -12.41 6.30 28.27
C ALA A 458 -12.24 4.85 27.75
N GLY A 459 -11.02 4.30 27.75
CA GLY A 459 -10.73 2.97 27.19
C GLY A 459 -10.84 2.91 25.66
N GLU A 460 -10.93 4.05 24.97
CA GLU A 460 -11.04 4.17 23.52
C GLU A 460 -9.65 4.13 22.85
N ASP A 461 -8.89 3.06 23.11
CA ASP A 461 -7.47 2.91 22.73
C ASP A 461 -7.20 3.24 21.26
N SER A 462 -8.08 2.79 20.34
CA SER A 462 -7.90 3.01 18.91
C SER A 462 -8.09 4.47 18.51
N LEU A 463 -8.97 5.20 19.22
CA LEU A 463 -9.19 6.62 18.97
C LEU A 463 -8.06 7.44 19.60
N ALA A 464 -7.70 7.17 20.85
CA ALA A 464 -6.56 7.80 21.54
C ALA A 464 -5.28 7.67 20.70
N ARG A 465 -4.97 6.45 20.22
CA ARG A 465 -3.83 6.19 19.33
C ARG A 465 -3.85 7.02 18.04
N SER A 466 -5.02 7.37 17.51
CA SER A 466 -5.12 8.16 16.28
C SER A 466 -4.60 9.59 16.45
N PHE A 467 -4.79 10.20 17.62
CA PHE A 467 -4.24 11.51 17.96
C PHE A 467 -2.71 11.47 18.08
N VAL A 468 -2.17 10.45 18.74
CA VAL A 468 -0.72 10.26 18.86
C VAL A 468 -0.06 10.06 17.49
N ILE A 469 -0.68 9.28 16.61
CA ILE A 469 -0.19 9.09 15.24
C ILE A 469 -0.24 10.40 14.45
N GLU A 470 -1.33 11.17 14.56
CA GLU A 470 -1.45 12.46 13.88
C GLU A 470 -0.36 13.42 14.36
N MET A 471 -0.19 13.60 15.68
CA MET A 471 0.89 14.42 16.25
C MET A 471 2.28 13.95 15.78
N ALA A 472 2.54 12.64 15.76
CA ALA A 472 3.82 12.13 15.27
C ALA A 472 4.08 12.42 13.78
N ASN A 473 3.03 12.53 12.96
CA ASN A 473 3.12 12.87 11.55
C ASN A 473 3.32 14.37 11.33
N THR A 474 2.74 15.23 12.18
CA THR A 474 2.63 16.68 11.93
C THR A 474 3.59 17.53 12.76
N LEU A 475 3.98 17.10 13.96
CA LEU A 475 4.91 17.86 14.82
C LEU A 475 6.25 18.07 14.09
N PRO A 476 6.78 19.30 14.04
CA PRO A 476 7.81 19.66 13.06
C PRO A 476 9.22 19.20 13.46
N ASP A 477 9.53 19.20 14.76
CA ASP A 477 10.91 19.09 15.26
C ASP A 477 11.15 17.83 16.09
N ALA A 478 12.43 17.48 16.22
CA ALA A 478 12.87 16.27 16.89
C ALA A 478 12.70 16.33 18.42
N ILE A 479 12.72 17.52 19.02
CA ILE A 479 12.62 17.71 20.48
C ILE A 479 11.18 17.47 20.92
N THR A 480 10.19 18.03 20.21
CA THR A 480 8.76 17.81 20.50
C THR A 480 8.34 16.37 20.21
N LEU A 481 8.88 15.74 19.17
CA LEU A 481 8.65 14.30 18.93
C LEU A 481 9.26 13.42 20.03
N ALA A 482 10.42 13.78 20.56
CA ALA A 482 11.01 13.12 21.72
C ALA A 482 10.13 13.31 22.97
N ALA A 483 9.60 14.52 23.19
CA ALA A 483 8.68 14.82 24.30
C ALA A 483 7.40 14.00 24.20
N LEU A 484 6.81 13.88 23.00
CA LEU A 484 5.64 13.05 22.76
C LEU A 484 5.94 11.56 23.02
N ALA A 485 7.09 11.08 22.57
CA ALA A 485 7.49 9.69 22.83
C ALA A 485 7.71 9.42 24.33
N ASP A 486 8.23 10.38 25.08
CA ASP A 486 8.42 10.26 26.53
C ASP A 486 7.10 10.30 27.28
N LEU A 487 6.19 11.21 26.89
CA LEU A 487 4.82 11.28 27.42
C LEU A 487 4.10 9.92 27.28
N MET A 488 4.29 9.21 26.17
CA MET A 488 3.70 7.88 26.01
C MET A 488 4.29 6.85 26.99
N VAL A 489 5.57 6.96 27.34
CA VAL A 489 6.17 6.09 28.37
C VAL A 489 5.61 6.44 29.75
N GLU A 490 5.47 7.72 30.06
CA GLU A 490 4.86 8.21 31.32
C GLU A 490 3.41 7.79 31.51
N ARG A 491 2.71 7.40 30.43
CA ARG A 491 1.33 6.88 30.46
C ARG A 491 1.25 5.36 30.37
N ASP A 492 2.36 4.66 30.63
CA ASP A 492 2.46 3.20 30.53
C ASP A 492 2.13 2.65 29.13
N LEU A 493 2.39 3.45 28.09
CA LEU A 493 2.17 3.13 26.68
C LEU A 493 3.48 3.16 25.86
N PRO A 494 4.52 2.40 26.25
CA PRO A 494 5.80 2.39 25.54
C PRO A 494 5.68 1.92 24.08
N ASN A 495 4.64 1.16 23.74
CA ASN A 495 4.33 0.80 22.36
C ASN A 495 3.96 2.02 21.49
N LEU A 496 3.32 3.05 22.07
CA LEU A 496 3.06 4.30 21.38
C LEU A 496 4.33 5.14 21.27
N SER A 497 5.23 5.10 22.26
CA SER A 497 6.56 5.70 22.16
C SER A 497 7.36 5.16 20.96
N VAL A 498 7.38 3.82 20.81
CA VAL A 498 8.00 3.15 19.64
C VAL A 498 7.34 3.58 18.34
N ARG A 499 6.01 3.71 18.31
CA ARG A 499 5.27 4.15 17.11
C ARG A 499 5.65 5.59 16.72
N VAL A 500 5.69 6.52 17.68
CA VAL A 500 6.12 7.91 17.45
C VAL A 500 7.53 7.94 16.87
N ALA A 501 8.46 7.22 17.52
CA ALA A 501 9.86 7.18 17.09
C ALA A 501 10.05 6.52 15.71
N LYS A 502 9.23 5.52 15.34
CA LYS A 502 9.22 4.92 13.99
C LYS A 502 8.70 5.88 12.92
N ILE A 503 7.65 6.66 13.23
CA ILE A 503 7.15 7.71 12.31
C ILE A 503 8.23 8.78 12.12
N ALA A 504 8.86 9.22 13.21
CA ALA A 504 10.00 10.15 13.16
C ALA A 504 11.15 9.59 12.30
N ALA A 505 11.53 8.32 12.48
CA ALA A 505 12.57 7.68 11.67
C ALA A 505 12.21 7.63 10.17
N GLY A 506 10.93 7.41 9.83
CA GLY A 506 10.44 7.50 8.45
C GLY A 506 10.62 8.89 7.82
N ARG A 507 10.61 9.94 8.66
CA ARG A 507 10.85 11.35 8.30
C ARG A 507 12.33 11.75 8.35
N GLY A 508 13.24 10.81 8.68
CA GLY A 508 14.67 11.08 8.82
C GLY A 508 15.09 11.60 10.19
N ILE A 509 14.19 11.61 11.17
CA ILE A 509 14.47 12.04 12.54
C ILE A 509 14.79 10.80 13.39
N SER A 510 16.03 10.69 13.86
CA SER A 510 16.48 9.53 14.63
C SER A 510 16.21 9.70 16.12
N LEU A 511 15.44 8.77 16.70
CA LEU A 511 15.20 8.67 18.14
C LEU A 511 15.49 7.25 18.64
N PRO A 512 16.76 6.79 18.68
CA PRO A 512 17.08 5.38 18.89
C PRO A 512 16.61 4.82 20.22
N GLU A 513 16.75 5.57 21.31
CA GLU A 513 16.32 5.17 22.66
C GLU A 513 14.83 4.81 22.70
N ARG A 514 14.00 5.67 22.11
CA ARG A 514 12.53 5.54 22.04
C ARG A 514 12.10 4.54 20.98
N SER A 515 12.86 4.42 19.90
CA SER A 515 12.64 3.42 18.85
C SER A 515 12.92 2.01 19.32
N TYR A 516 13.86 1.83 20.26
CA TYR A 516 14.38 0.55 20.73
C TYR A 516 14.45 0.50 22.27
N PRO A 517 13.29 0.52 22.95
CA PRO A 517 13.24 0.50 24.41
C PRO A 517 13.68 -0.88 24.95
N THR A 518 14.34 -0.88 26.10
CA THR A 518 14.91 -2.08 26.73
C THR A 518 14.11 -2.60 27.92
N ALA A 519 13.31 -1.75 28.58
CA ALA A 519 12.50 -2.12 29.74
C ALA A 519 11.02 -2.40 29.40
N VAL A 520 10.77 -3.13 28.30
CA VAL A 520 9.41 -3.34 27.76
C VAL A 520 9.00 -4.81 27.61
N LEU A 521 9.96 -5.74 27.66
CA LEU A 521 9.63 -7.16 27.77
C LEU A 521 9.52 -7.51 29.26
N PRO A 522 8.43 -8.18 29.68
CA PRO A 522 8.31 -8.66 31.04
C PRO A 522 9.31 -9.79 31.29
N ALA A 523 9.55 -10.13 32.56
CA ALA A 523 10.21 -11.39 32.88
C ALA A 523 9.37 -12.57 32.34
N PHE A 524 10.01 -13.51 31.65
CA PHE A 524 9.38 -14.72 31.12
C PHE A 524 10.32 -15.92 31.26
N THR A 525 9.77 -17.13 31.27
CA THR A 525 10.57 -18.35 31.38
C THR A 525 10.92 -18.84 29.99
N GLN A 526 12.20 -18.87 29.65
CA GLN A 526 12.64 -19.49 28.41
C GLN A 526 12.50 -21.02 28.49
N ARG A 527 11.96 -21.62 27.42
CA ARG A 527 11.88 -23.07 27.21
C ARG A 527 12.55 -23.43 25.89
N GLY A 528 13.17 -24.60 25.81
CA GLY A 528 13.99 -25.00 24.66
C GLY A 528 15.43 -24.50 24.78
N LYS A 529 16.15 -24.45 23.66
CA LYS A 529 17.51 -23.91 23.62
C LYS A 529 17.50 -22.40 23.88
N PRO A 530 18.58 -21.84 24.45
CA PRO A 530 18.72 -20.40 24.61
C PRO A 530 18.59 -19.67 23.27
N VAL A 531 17.85 -18.57 23.29
CA VAL A 531 17.57 -17.69 22.16
C VAL A 531 18.12 -16.35 22.59
N GLU A 532 18.90 -15.74 21.71
CA GLU A 532 19.52 -14.47 22.01
C GLU A 532 18.48 -13.41 22.40
N PRO A 533 18.63 -12.70 23.55
CA PRO A 533 17.69 -11.66 23.96
C PRO A 533 17.45 -10.61 22.86
N ALA A 534 18.50 -10.16 22.17
CA ALA A 534 18.38 -9.18 21.10
C ALA A 534 17.48 -9.66 19.94
N LEU A 535 17.42 -10.96 19.66
CA LEU A 535 16.52 -11.54 18.67
C LEU A 535 15.06 -11.52 19.16
N VAL A 536 14.81 -11.86 20.43
CA VAL A 536 13.47 -11.77 21.03
C VAL A 536 12.95 -10.33 21.03
N TYR A 537 13.78 -9.35 21.42
CA TYR A 537 13.44 -7.93 21.34
C TYR A 537 13.21 -7.47 19.90
N GLY A 538 14.13 -7.81 18.99
CA GLY A 538 14.07 -7.39 17.60
C GLY A 538 12.84 -7.91 16.86
N LEU A 539 12.42 -9.15 17.16
CA LEU A 539 11.21 -9.76 16.65
C LEU A 539 9.96 -9.15 17.31
N SER A 540 9.92 -9.03 18.63
CA SER A 540 8.76 -8.45 19.36
C SER A 540 8.46 -7.01 18.93
N ARG A 541 9.51 -6.21 18.71
CA ARG A 541 9.40 -4.86 18.14
C ARG A 541 8.74 -4.86 16.77
N GLN A 542 9.11 -5.82 15.92
CA GLN A 542 8.58 -5.92 14.56
C GLN A 542 7.14 -6.44 14.55
N GLU A 543 6.79 -7.36 15.45
CA GLU A 543 5.47 -7.98 15.53
C GLU A 543 4.40 -7.07 16.11
N SER A 544 4.67 -6.43 17.25
CA SER A 544 3.64 -5.71 18.02
C SER A 544 4.05 -4.31 18.46
N GLU A 545 5.30 -3.91 18.23
CA GLU A 545 5.89 -2.73 18.88
C GLU A 545 5.76 -2.82 20.40
N PHE A 546 5.84 -4.03 20.95
CA PHE A 546 5.64 -4.34 22.36
C PHE A 546 4.22 -4.07 22.89
N ASN A 547 3.19 -4.01 22.03
CA ASN A 547 1.81 -3.96 22.48
C ASN A 547 1.33 -5.36 22.90
N PRO A 548 1.11 -5.63 24.21
CA PRO A 548 0.66 -6.95 24.68
C PRO A 548 -0.77 -7.28 24.26
N ARG A 549 -1.59 -6.27 23.94
CA ARG A 549 -3.00 -6.43 23.53
C ARG A 549 -3.16 -6.47 22.00
N ALA A 550 -2.07 -6.50 21.23
CA ALA A 550 -2.13 -6.48 19.77
C ALA A 550 -2.86 -7.70 19.20
N VAL A 551 -3.82 -7.46 18.30
CA VAL A 551 -4.51 -8.50 17.53
C VAL A 551 -4.46 -8.14 16.05
N SER A 552 -3.82 -8.97 15.23
CA SER A 552 -3.79 -8.76 13.78
C SER A 552 -5.14 -9.08 13.14
N HIS A 553 -5.34 -8.61 11.90
CA HIS A 553 -6.51 -8.98 11.10
C HIS A 553 -6.61 -10.50 10.86
N ALA A 554 -5.48 -11.19 10.76
CA ALA A 554 -5.43 -12.65 10.64
C ALA A 554 -5.67 -13.38 11.98
N GLY A 555 -5.70 -12.65 13.09
CA GLY A 555 -5.97 -13.18 14.43
C GLY A 555 -4.73 -13.57 15.23
N ALA A 556 -3.54 -13.14 14.82
CA ALA A 556 -2.29 -13.24 15.60
C ALA A 556 -2.36 -12.35 16.84
N ARG A 557 -1.73 -12.75 17.97
CA ARG A 557 -2.00 -12.16 19.30
C ARG A 557 -0.76 -11.87 20.13
N GLY A 558 -0.79 -10.73 20.79
CA GLY A 558 0.14 -10.28 21.82
C GLY A 558 1.53 -9.88 21.33
N LEU A 559 2.48 -9.80 22.26
CA LEU A 559 3.83 -9.27 22.08
C LEU A 559 4.55 -9.87 20.87
N MET A 560 4.48 -11.19 20.72
CA MET A 560 5.16 -11.94 19.65
C MET A 560 4.18 -12.42 18.57
N GLN A 561 2.97 -11.86 18.51
CA GLN A 561 1.94 -12.13 17.48
C GLN A 561 1.75 -13.62 17.16
N LEU A 562 1.48 -14.43 18.20
CA LEU A 562 1.24 -15.85 17.99
C LEU A 562 -0.14 -16.10 17.41
N MET A 563 -0.20 -16.93 16.37
CA MET A 563 -1.46 -17.51 15.91
C MET A 563 -2.02 -18.48 16.96
N PRO A 564 -3.34 -18.47 17.26
CA PRO A 564 -3.93 -19.35 18.27
C PRO A 564 -3.62 -20.85 18.05
N ARG A 565 -3.52 -21.29 16.79
CA ARG A 565 -3.15 -22.67 16.44
C ARG A 565 -1.70 -22.97 16.82
N THR A 566 -0.77 -22.08 16.48
CA THR A 566 0.65 -22.19 16.81
C THR A 566 0.85 -22.17 18.33
N ALA A 567 0.26 -21.20 19.02
CA ALA A 567 0.33 -21.09 20.48
C ALA A 567 -0.18 -22.36 21.19
N ARG A 568 -1.25 -22.99 20.70
CA ARG A 568 -1.77 -24.25 21.27
C ARG A 568 -0.80 -25.41 21.06
N ALA A 569 -0.14 -25.48 19.89
CA ALA A 569 0.83 -26.54 19.61
C ALA A 569 2.06 -26.38 20.52
N VAL A 570 2.62 -25.17 20.59
CA VAL A 570 3.79 -24.86 21.42
C VAL A 570 3.50 -25.06 22.90
N ALA A 571 2.33 -24.58 23.39
CA ALA A 571 1.94 -24.77 24.79
C ALA A 571 1.91 -26.26 25.19
N ARG A 572 1.39 -27.12 24.31
CA ARG A 572 1.40 -28.57 24.53
C ARG A 572 2.81 -29.14 24.54
N GLN A 573 3.67 -28.72 23.62
CA GLN A 573 5.04 -29.19 23.50
C GLN A 573 5.87 -28.85 24.74
N ILE A 574 5.72 -27.66 25.30
CA ILE A 574 6.45 -27.22 26.50
C ILE A 574 5.73 -27.54 27.82
N GLY A 575 4.60 -28.26 27.76
CA GLY A 575 3.86 -28.71 28.95
C GLY A 575 3.13 -27.62 29.73
N VAL A 576 2.70 -26.53 29.10
CA VAL A 576 1.92 -25.45 29.74
C VAL A 576 0.46 -25.44 29.29
N PRO A 577 -0.52 -25.16 30.18
CA PRO A 577 -1.93 -25.09 29.79
C PRO A 577 -2.23 -23.98 28.78
N TYR A 578 -2.86 -24.34 27.65
CA TYR A 578 -3.26 -23.37 26.65
C TYR A 578 -4.53 -22.60 27.07
N ARG A 579 -4.44 -21.26 27.16
CA ARG A 579 -5.60 -20.37 27.26
C ARG A 579 -5.48 -19.23 26.25
N ARG A 580 -6.50 -19.06 25.39
CA ARG A 580 -6.47 -18.07 24.30
C ARG A 580 -6.42 -16.62 24.81
N ALA A 581 -7.16 -16.30 25.87
CA ALA A 581 -7.22 -14.95 26.45
C ALA A 581 -5.86 -14.49 27.00
N ARG A 582 -5.12 -15.40 27.65
CA ARG A 582 -3.75 -15.14 28.14
C ARG A 582 -2.76 -14.75 27.04
N LEU A 583 -3.06 -14.95 25.75
CA LEU A 583 -2.21 -14.44 24.68
C LEU A 583 -2.19 -12.92 24.59
N THR A 584 -3.22 -12.23 25.11
CA THR A 584 -3.32 -10.76 25.14
C THR A 584 -3.29 -10.19 26.55
N ASP A 585 -3.72 -10.97 27.54
CA ASP A 585 -3.90 -10.49 28.92
C ASP A 585 -2.69 -10.81 29.81
N ASP A 586 -1.80 -11.71 29.36
CA ASP A 586 -0.61 -12.14 30.08
C ASP A 586 0.63 -12.05 29.15
N PRO A 587 1.34 -10.90 29.20
CA PRO A 587 2.49 -10.65 28.33
C PRO A 587 3.62 -11.67 28.55
N SER A 588 3.85 -12.12 29.79
CA SER A 588 4.87 -13.12 30.13
C SER A 588 4.56 -14.49 29.54
N TYR A 589 3.28 -14.90 29.56
CA TYR A 589 2.83 -16.13 28.91
C TYR A 589 3.00 -16.06 27.39
N ASN A 590 2.65 -14.93 26.76
CA ASN A 590 2.87 -14.72 25.33
C ASN A 590 4.36 -14.81 24.96
N ALA A 591 5.23 -14.13 25.73
CA ALA A 591 6.68 -14.15 25.51
C ALA A 591 7.30 -15.54 25.74
N THR A 592 6.83 -16.29 26.76
CA THR A 592 7.23 -17.68 27.01
C THR A 592 6.94 -18.57 25.80
N LEU A 593 5.71 -18.51 25.27
CA LEU A 593 5.33 -19.30 24.09
C LEU A 593 6.04 -18.84 22.83
N GLY A 594 6.19 -17.53 22.63
CA GLY A 594 6.82 -16.97 21.44
C GLY A 594 8.31 -17.29 21.39
N SER A 595 9.00 -17.18 22.52
CA SER A 595 10.40 -17.55 22.66
C SER A 595 10.62 -19.05 22.47
N ALA A 596 9.73 -19.90 23.01
CA ALA A 596 9.79 -21.34 22.76
C ALA A 596 9.60 -21.68 21.27
N HIS A 597 8.61 -21.07 20.61
CA HIS A 597 8.40 -21.26 19.18
C HIS A 597 9.62 -20.81 18.35
N LEU A 598 10.21 -19.69 18.72
CA LEU A 598 11.41 -19.16 18.08
C LEU A 598 12.63 -20.07 18.30
N SER A 599 12.76 -20.67 19.49
CA SER A 599 13.77 -21.71 19.76
C SER A 599 13.60 -22.91 18.84
N ASP A 600 12.38 -23.42 18.71
CA ASP A 600 12.10 -24.57 17.85
C ASP A 600 12.48 -24.28 16.39
N LEU A 601 12.13 -23.09 15.89
CA LEU A 601 12.49 -22.68 14.54
C LEU A 601 14.00 -22.45 14.37
N LEU A 602 14.71 -22.00 15.40
CA LEU A 602 16.18 -21.91 15.34
C LEU A 602 16.77 -23.31 15.21
N ASP A 603 16.25 -24.28 15.95
CA ASP A 603 16.69 -25.67 15.89
C ASP A 603 16.36 -26.32 14.54
N ASP A 604 15.14 -26.15 14.04
CA ASP A 604 14.69 -26.67 12.73
C ASP A 604 15.56 -26.17 11.55
N PHE A 605 16.13 -24.97 11.69
CA PHE A 605 16.98 -24.35 10.67
C PHE A 605 18.47 -24.29 11.07
N ALA A 606 18.87 -25.10 12.06
CA ALA A 606 20.25 -25.25 12.52
C ALA A 606 20.95 -23.90 12.77
N GLY A 607 20.27 -23.05 13.53
CA GLY A 607 20.75 -21.74 13.96
C GLY A 607 20.69 -20.63 12.91
N SER A 608 20.18 -20.87 11.70
CA SER A 608 20.11 -19.83 10.66
C SER A 608 19.04 -18.77 10.96
N TYR A 609 19.48 -17.56 11.28
CA TYR A 609 18.56 -16.46 11.65
C TYR A 609 17.62 -16.09 10.50
N ILE A 610 18.12 -15.93 9.27
CA ILE A 610 17.26 -15.46 8.17
C ILE A 610 16.18 -16.49 7.82
N MET A 611 16.48 -17.78 7.95
CA MET A 611 15.51 -18.86 7.70
C MET A 611 14.49 -18.95 8.82
N THR A 612 14.92 -18.89 10.09
CA THR A 612 14.04 -18.89 11.25
C THR A 612 13.09 -17.69 11.24
N ILE A 613 13.61 -16.49 10.99
CA ILE A 613 12.80 -15.27 10.93
C ILE A 613 11.80 -15.34 9.76
N ALA A 614 12.23 -15.83 8.60
CA ALA A 614 11.35 -16.07 7.46
C ALA A 614 10.26 -17.10 7.78
N ALA A 615 10.60 -18.17 8.50
CA ALA A 615 9.66 -19.21 8.90
C ALA A 615 8.67 -18.75 9.96
N TYR A 616 9.08 -17.89 10.89
CA TYR A 616 8.19 -17.29 11.88
C TYR A 616 7.06 -16.51 11.19
N ASN A 617 7.40 -15.72 10.16
CA ASN A 617 6.43 -14.90 9.43
C ASN A 617 5.63 -15.69 8.37
N ALA A 618 6.29 -16.55 7.58
CA ALA A 618 5.70 -17.17 6.40
C ALA A 618 5.38 -18.68 6.55
N GLY A 619 5.86 -19.31 7.63
CA GLY A 619 5.78 -20.74 7.90
C GLY A 619 6.98 -21.52 7.35
N ALA A 620 7.47 -22.49 8.13
CA ALA A 620 8.65 -23.31 7.80
C ALA A 620 8.55 -24.01 6.43
N HIS A 621 7.37 -24.53 6.07
CA HIS A 621 7.15 -25.18 4.78
C HIS A 621 7.49 -24.28 3.57
N ARG A 622 7.21 -22.97 3.65
CA ARG A 622 7.56 -22.04 2.58
C ARG A 622 9.05 -21.80 2.50
N VAL A 623 9.73 -21.71 3.65
CA VAL A 623 11.18 -21.58 3.71
C VAL A 623 11.85 -22.80 3.07
N SER A 624 11.38 -24.02 3.36
CA SER A 624 11.88 -25.24 2.68
C SER A 624 11.73 -25.16 1.15
N GLN A 625 10.58 -24.69 0.65
CA GLN A 625 10.38 -24.48 -0.80
C GLN A 625 11.30 -23.39 -1.38
N TRP A 626 11.67 -22.39 -0.59
CA TRP A 626 12.60 -21.33 -1.02
C TRP A 626 14.04 -21.81 -1.02
N VAL A 627 14.44 -22.65 -0.07
CA VAL A 627 15.75 -23.33 -0.06
C VAL A 627 15.90 -24.21 -1.30
N GLU A 628 14.92 -25.07 -1.57
CA GLU A 628 14.94 -25.93 -2.75
C GLU A 628 15.06 -25.11 -4.06
N ARG A 629 14.47 -23.91 -4.08
CA ARG A 629 14.39 -23.08 -5.28
C ARG A 629 15.58 -22.15 -5.50
N TYR A 630 16.09 -21.54 -4.43
CA TYR A 630 17.08 -20.48 -4.50
C TYR A 630 18.45 -20.92 -3.98
N GLY A 631 18.55 -22.15 -3.48
CA GLY A 631 19.71 -22.65 -2.74
C GLY A 631 19.54 -22.48 -1.24
N ASP A 632 20.31 -23.25 -0.48
CA ASP A 632 20.37 -23.14 0.98
C ASP A 632 21.28 -21.95 1.35
N PRO A 633 20.78 -20.91 2.03
CA PRO A 633 21.58 -19.74 2.37
C PRO A 633 22.67 -20.01 3.42
N ARG A 634 22.73 -21.23 3.97
CA ARG A 634 23.82 -21.71 4.83
C ARG A 634 24.99 -22.27 4.01
N ASP A 635 24.78 -22.52 2.72
CA ASP A 635 25.82 -22.92 1.79
C ASP A 635 26.63 -21.69 1.35
N PRO A 636 27.97 -21.68 1.47
CA PRO A 636 28.81 -20.57 1.01
C PRO A 636 28.64 -20.22 -0.47
N ALA A 637 28.09 -21.13 -1.29
CA ALA A 637 27.80 -20.86 -2.70
C ALA A 637 26.54 -19.98 -2.92
N VAL A 638 25.75 -19.71 -1.87
CA VAL A 638 24.53 -18.91 -1.94
C VAL A 638 24.75 -17.60 -1.20
N ASP A 639 24.67 -16.46 -1.91
CA ASP A 639 24.70 -15.15 -1.25
C ASP A 639 23.41 -14.98 -0.41
N PRO A 640 23.51 -14.83 0.93
CA PRO A 640 22.34 -14.73 1.80
C PRO A 640 21.52 -13.46 1.55
N ILE A 641 22.13 -12.38 1.05
CA ILE A 641 21.42 -11.16 0.65
C ILE A 641 20.55 -11.47 -0.57
N ASP A 642 21.09 -12.15 -1.58
CA ASP A 642 20.31 -12.53 -2.75
C ASP A 642 19.23 -13.56 -2.41
N TRP A 643 19.48 -14.48 -1.47
CA TRP A 643 18.44 -15.39 -0.99
C TRP A 643 17.27 -14.63 -0.36
N MET A 644 17.55 -13.64 0.50
CA MET A 644 16.52 -12.77 1.06
C MET A 644 15.79 -11.99 -0.03
N GLU A 645 16.50 -11.41 -1.00
CA GLU A 645 15.88 -10.67 -2.11
C GLU A 645 15.00 -11.54 -3.02
N ASN A 646 15.34 -12.83 -3.14
CA ASN A 646 14.54 -13.82 -3.85
C ASN A 646 13.22 -14.20 -3.15
N ILE A 647 13.04 -13.90 -1.85
CA ILE A 647 11.80 -14.19 -1.12
C ILE A 647 10.60 -13.57 -1.88
N PRO A 648 9.64 -14.38 -2.39
CA PRO A 648 8.58 -13.87 -3.27
C PRO A 648 7.62 -12.89 -2.61
N PHE A 649 7.42 -13.02 -1.30
CA PHE A 649 6.55 -12.14 -0.54
C PHE A 649 7.31 -10.90 -0.10
N THR A 650 6.93 -9.75 -0.64
CA THR A 650 7.49 -8.44 -0.24
C THR A 650 7.42 -8.26 1.28
N GLU A 651 6.31 -8.65 1.91
CA GLU A 651 6.13 -8.57 3.36
C GLU A 651 7.19 -9.37 4.10
N THR A 652 7.34 -10.67 3.81
CA THR A 652 8.33 -11.53 4.47
C THR A 652 9.76 -11.09 4.20
N ARG A 653 10.08 -10.69 2.97
CA ARG A 653 11.41 -10.14 2.64
C ARG A 653 11.77 -8.95 3.52
N ASN A 654 10.85 -7.98 3.57
CA ASN A 654 11.05 -6.80 4.39
C ASN A 654 11.13 -7.21 5.87
N TYR A 655 10.26 -8.09 6.34
CA TYR A 655 10.25 -8.57 7.72
C TYR A 655 11.59 -9.17 8.14
N VAL A 656 12.21 -10.02 7.31
CA VAL A 656 13.53 -10.60 7.61
C VAL A 656 14.58 -9.51 7.78
N GLN A 657 14.65 -8.55 6.85
CA GLN A 657 15.57 -7.42 6.91
C GLN A 657 15.33 -6.56 8.17
N ARG A 658 14.06 -6.34 8.55
CA ARG A 658 13.69 -5.59 9.76
C ARG A 658 14.09 -6.27 11.04
N VAL A 659 13.88 -7.57 11.17
CA VAL A 659 14.24 -8.25 12.41
C VAL A 659 15.76 -8.30 12.55
N ILE A 660 16.49 -8.58 11.47
CA ILE A 660 17.96 -8.59 11.49
C ILE A 660 18.55 -7.21 11.84
N GLU A 661 18.05 -6.12 11.24
CA GLU A 661 18.54 -4.78 11.59
C GLU A 661 18.21 -4.42 13.04
N ASN A 662 17.04 -4.84 13.54
CA ASN A 662 16.65 -4.63 14.94
C ASN A 662 17.55 -5.40 15.90
N VAL A 663 17.94 -6.65 15.57
CA VAL A 663 18.83 -7.48 16.41
C VAL A 663 20.13 -6.73 16.70
N GLN A 664 20.76 -6.14 15.67
CA GLN A 664 22.01 -5.40 15.85
C GLN A 664 21.84 -4.20 16.77
N VAL A 665 20.75 -3.43 16.57
CA VAL A 665 20.47 -2.27 17.43
C VAL A 665 20.23 -2.72 18.86
N TYR A 666 19.46 -3.80 19.09
CA TYR A 666 19.21 -4.30 20.43
C TYR A 666 20.45 -4.84 21.13
N ARG A 667 21.42 -5.44 20.42
CA ARG A 667 22.72 -5.81 21.02
C ARG A 667 23.42 -4.59 21.63
N SER A 668 23.42 -3.46 20.92
CA SER A 668 23.97 -2.21 21.45
C SER A 668 23.14 -1.66 22.62
N ARG A 669 21.81 -1.57 22.45
CA ARG A 669 20.91 -1.01 23.46
C ARG A 669 20.93 -1.79 24.77
N LEU A 670 20.94 -3.11 24.72
CA LEU A 670 20.93 -3.98 25.91
C LEU A 670 22.27 -3.96 26.66
N GLN A 671 23.38 -3.69 25.98
CA GLN A 671 24.70 -3.52 26.62
C GLN A 671 24.97 -2.08 27.09
N GLY A 672 24.11 -1.12 26.73
CA GLY A 672 24.27 0.30 27.07
C GLY A 672 25.46 0.99 26.39
N ARG A 673 26.05 0.38 25.35
CA ARG A 673 27.22 0.91 24.63
C ARG A 673 27.22 0.47 23.17
N ALA A 674 28.06 1.10 22.35
CA ALA A 674 28.32 0.60 21.00
C ALA A 674 28.95 -0.81 21.05
N VAL A 675 28.54 -1.66 20.11
CA VAL A 675 28.99 -3.06 20.02
C VAL A 675 29.38 -3.39 18.59
N ASP A 676 30.20 -4.42 18.44
CA ASP A 676 30.57 -4.94 17.13
C ASP A 676 29.31 -5.37 16.37
N LEU A 677 29.20 -4.87 15.16
CA LEU A 677 28.16 -5.19 14.22
C LEU A 677 28.43 -6.57 13.63
N LYS A 678 27.48 -7.50 13.81
CA LYS A 678 27.63 -8.89 13.35
C LYS A 678 26.67 -9.25 12.23
N ILE A 679 26.22 -8.25 11.47
CA ILE A 679 25.16 -8.44 10.49
C ILE A 679 25.54 -9.45 9.40
N GLU A 680 26.75 -9.40 8.85
CA GLU A 680 27.20 -10.37 7.83
C GLU A 680 27.32 -11.79 8.40
N GLN A 681 27.74 -11.92 9.66
CA GLN A 681 27.81 -13.21 10.35
C GLN A 681 26.42 -13.77 10.65
N ASP A 682 25.45 -12.93 11.02
CA ASP A 682 24.09 -13.37 11.34
C ASP A 682 23.30 -13.77 10.09
N ILE A 683 23.50 -13.10 8.95
CA ILE A 683 22.81 -13.48 7.71
C ILE A 683 23.39 -14.76 7.10
N ALA A 684 24.67 -15.05 7.35
CA ALA A 684 25.35 -16.29 6.95
C ALA A 684 25.36 -17.36 8.06
N ARG A 685 24.63 -17.14 9.15
CA ARG A 685 24.72 -17.95 10.37
C ARG A 685 24.27 -19.40 10.15
N TYR A 686 25.04 -20.32 10.70
CA TYR A 686 24.74 -21.75 10.83
C TYR A 686 25.50 -22.32 12.04
N ASP A 687 24.88 -23.23 12.80
CA ASP A 687 25.46 -23.79 14.04
C ASP A 687 26.21 -25.12 13.86
N GLY A 688 26.34 -25.63 12.63
CA GLY A 688 27.07 -26.87 12.35
C GLY A 688 26.25 -28.17 12.53
N SER A 689 24.98 -28.11 12.98
CA SER A 689 24.14 -29.31 13.12
C SER A 689 23.43 -29.64 11.79
N ALA A 690 23.72 -30.81 11.20
CA ALA A 690 23.29 -31.18 9.84
C ALA A 690 21.78 -31.59 9.79
N PRO A 691 21.12 -31.59 8.61
CA PRO A 691 21.51 -32.53 7.56
C PRO A 691 21.92 -31.84 6.25
N ILE A 692 23.13 -32.15 5.77
CA ILE A 692 23.41 -32.08 4.34
C ILE A 692 22.93 -33.41 3.76
N ILE A 693 21.84 -33.38 3.00
CA ILE A 693 21.67 -34.33 1.91
C ILE A 693 21.40 -33.51 0.65
N ARG A 694 22.47 -33.32 -0.14
CA ARG A 694 22.42 -32.82 -1.52
C ARG A 694 21.87 -33.92 -2.44
N PRO A 695 21.32 -33.55 -3.61
CA PRO A 695 22.22 -33.34 -4.74
C PRO A 695 22.28 -31.88 -5.17
N THR A 696 23.48 -31.51 -5.60
CA THR A 696 23.92 -30.21 -6.11
C THR A 696 22.99 -29.72 -7.23
N PRO A 697 22.40 -28.50 -7.14
CA PRO A 697 22.01 -27.79 -8.34
C PRO A 697 23.28 -27.48 -9.13
N GLN A 698 23.33 -27.91 -10.39
CA GLN A 698 24.42 -27.56 -11.29
C GLN A 698 24.64 -26.04 -11.32
N PRO A 699 25.86 -25.57 -11.67
CA PRO A 699 26.10 -24.16 -12.00
C PRO A 699 24.96 -23.68 -12.90
N ARG A 700 24.38 -22.51 -12.60
CA ARG A 700 23.32 -21.95 -13.44
C ARG A 700 23.86 -21.84 -14.86
N ALA A 701 23.49 -22.80 -15.70
CA ALA A 701 23.71 -22.69 -17.13
C ALA A 701 23.07 -21.37 -17.56
N GLN A 702 23.76 -20.61 -18.41
CA GLN A 702 23.07 -19.64 -19.26
C GLN A 702 22.05 -20.46 -20.05
N LEU A 703 20.80 -20.47 -19.59
CA LEU A 703 19.74 -21.06 -20.38
C LEU A 703 19.65 -20.23 -21.64
N THR A 704 19.84 -20.92 -22.76
CA THR A 704 19.78 -20.41 -24.11
C THR A 704 18.60 -19.45 -24.22
N PRO A 705 18.77 -18.25 -24.82
CA PRO A 705 17.63 -17.42 -25.16
C PRO A 705 16.58 -18.31 -25.83
N LEU A 706 15.33 -18.25 -25.37
CA LEU A 706 14.24 -18.79 -26.16
C LEU A 706 14.38 -18.18 -27.55
N VAL A 707 14.55 -19.05 -28.54
CA VAL A 707 14.57 -18.66 -29.94
C VAL A 707 13.32 -17.82 -30.15
N VAL A 708 13.50 -16.53 -30.42
CA VAL A 708 12.43 -15.70 -30.99
C VAL A 708 11.86 -16.51 -32.13
N PRO A 709 10.55 -16.79 -32.20
CA PRO A 709 9.99 -17.47 -33.36
C PRO A 709 10.43 -16.70 -34.61
N THR A 710 11.40 -17.24 -35.34
CA THR A 710 11.85 -16.73 -36.63
C THR A 710 10.88 -17.12 -37.73
N THR A 711 9.75 -17.75 -37.37
CA THR A 711 8.59 -17.86 -38.23
C THR A 711 7.88 -16.51 -38.28
N PRO A 712 7.82 -15.85 -39.46
CA PRO A 712 6.78 -14.85 -39.67
C PRO A 712 5.42 -15.53 -39.42
N PRO A 713 4.39 -14.78 -38.98
CA PRO A 713 3.05 -15.33 -38.86
C PRO A 713 2.66 -16.03 -40.17
N PRO A 714 1.92 -17.16 -40.12
CA PRO A 714 1.49 -17.84 -41.33
C PRO A 714 0.83 -16.81 -42.25
N ARG A 715 1.34 -16.69 -43.48
CA ARG A 715 0.72 -15.87 -44.53
C ARG A 715 -0.71 -16.36 -44.67
N LEU A 716 -1.66 -15.58 -44.17
CA LEU A 716 -3.05 -15.71 -44.55
C LEU A 716 -3.09 -15.49 -46.07
N LEU A 717 -3.38 -16.56 -46.80
CA LEU A 717 -3.71 -16.49 -48.22
C LEU A 717 -5.00 -15.68 -48.36
N PHE A 718 -4.86 -14.38 -48.57
CA PHE A 718 -5.94 -13.54 -49.04
C PHE A 718 -6.24 -13.95 -50.48
N ARG A 719 -7.43 -14.54 -50.68
CA ARG A 719 -8.05 -14.65 -51.99
C ARG A 719 -8.38 -13.21 -52.45
N PRO A 720 -7.93 -12.74 -53.62
CA PRO A 720 -8.25 -11.39 -54.06
C PRO A 720 -9.75 -11.29 -54.39
N PRO A 721 -10.37 -10.10 -54.20
CA PRO A 721 -11.78 -9.89 -54.53
C PRO A 721 -12.01 -9.98 -56.05
N PRO A 722 -13.23 -10.34 -56.51
CA PRO A 722 -13.53 -10.41 -57.94
C PRO A 722 -13.42 -9.00 -58.57
N GLN A 723 -12.74 -8.91 -59.71
CA GLN A 723 -12.59 -7.67 -60.47
C GLN A 723 -13.91 -7.23 -61.11
N PRO A 724 -14.22 -5.92 -61.16
CA PRO A 724 -15.31 -5.39 -61.98
C PRO A 724 -14.90 -5.37 -63.48
N PRO A 725 -15.87 -5.35 -64.42
CA PRO A 725 -15.59 -5.58 -65.84
C PRO A 725 -14.83 -4.41 -66.48
N LEU A 726 -13.90 -4.77 -67.36
CA LEU A 726 -13.01 -3.89 -68.11
C LEU A 726 -13.76 -3.04 -69.16
N CYS A 727 -13.56 -1.72 -69.10
CA CYS A 727 -13.79 -0.82 -70.23
C CYS A 727 -12.48 -0.69 -71.04
N ARG A 728 -12.52 -1.01 -72.34
CA ARG A 728 -11.41 -0.85 -73.30
C ARG A 728 -11.34 0.59 -73.83
N ARG A 729 -10.10 1.11 -73.98
CA ARG A 729 -9.58 1.88 -75.14
C ARG A 729 -8.10 2.17 -74.88
N GLN A 730 -7.19 1.50 -75.59
CA GLN A 730 -6.47 1.96 -76.79
C GLN A 730 -5.52 3.14 -76.51
N ASP A 731 -4.24 2.82 -76.30
CA ASP A 731 -3.13 3.76 -76.44
C ASP A 731 -2.79 3.97 -77.91
N ALA A 732 -2.59 5.23 -78.28
CA ALA A 732 -1.88 5.63 -79.48
C ALA A 732 -0.76 6.62 -79.12
N ILE A 733 0.36 6.38 -79.78
CA ILE A 733 1.70 6.95 -79.68
C ILE A 733 1.72 8.42 -80.18
N PHE A 734 2.48 9.33 -79.52
CA PHE A 734 3.59 10.15 -80.10
C PHE A 734 3.91 11.49 -79.38
N ARG A 735 5.22 11.69 -79.15
CA ARG A 735 6.10 12.88 -79.26
C ARG A 735 5.80 14.23 -78.55
N HIS A 736 6.82 14.65 -77.78
CA HIS A 736 7.51 15.96 -77.75
C HIS A 736 6.73 17.28 -77.87
N GLN A 737 6.78 18.13 -76.83
CA GLN A 737 7.50 19.43 -76.78
C GLN A 737 6.99 20.33 -75.63
N ILE A 738 7.93 20.94 -74.91
CA ILE A 738 7.84 22.17 -74.07
C ILE A 738 7.71 23.39 -75.05
N PRO A 739 7.28 24.66 -74.75
CA PRO A 739 6.92 25.34 -73.48
C PRO A 739 5.71 26.35 -73.50
N HIS A 740 5.47 26.96 -72.32
CA HIS A 740 5.12 28.38 -72.05
C HIS A 740 3.72 28.97 -72.34
N ALA A 741 3.34 29.83 -71.36
CA ALA A 741 2.59 31.09 -71.44
C ALA A 741 1.11 31.14 -71.00
N ASN A 742 0.94 31.68 -69.79
CA ASN A 742 -0.14 32.58 -69.31
C ASN A 742 -0.29 33.80 -70.28
N PRO A 743 -1.28 34.75 -70.24
CA PRO A 743 -2.30 35.02 -69.19
C PRO A 743 -3.65 35.68 -69.63
N LYS A 744 -4.47 36.11 -68.63
CA LYS A 744 -5.53 37.18 -68.63
C LYS A 744 -6.89 36.81 -69.29
N HIS A 745 -8.07 37.32 -68.92
CA HIS A 745 -8.63 38.14 -67.82
C HIS A 745 -10.17 38.12 -67.96
N HIS A 746 -10.89 38.31 -66.84
CA HIS A 746 -12.08 39.18 -66.62
C HIS A 746 -13.42 38.62 -66.10
N LYS A 747 -13.77 39.20 -64.94
CA LYS A 747 -15.08 39.73 -64.44
C LYS A 747 -16.14 38.71 -64.00
N SER A 748 -16.39 38.61 -62.67
CA SER A 748 -17.38 39.36 -61.85
C SER A 748 -18.80 38.77 -62.02
N LEU A 749 -19.63 38.44 -61.03
CA LEU A 749 -19.84 38.99 -59.69
C LEU A 749 -20.90 38.11 -58.97
N LEU A 750 -20.83 38.02 -57.63
CA LEU A 750 -21.92 37.88 -56.61
C LEU A 750 -21.81 36.73 -55.57
N ARG A 751 -21.47 37.17 -54.33
CA ARG A 751 -21.97 36.81 -52.97
C ARG A 751 -21.68 35.42 -52.31
N GLN A 752 -20.55 35.40 -51.57
CA GLN A 752 -20.21 34.95 -50.17
C GLN A 752 -21.13 34.04 -49.29
N PRO A 753 -20.67 33.47 -48.13
CA PRO A 753 -19.48 32.64 -47.75
C PRO A 753 -19.89 31.53 -46.70
N PRO A 754 -19.09 31.01 -45.70
CA PRO A 754 -17.63 30.80 -45.48
C PRO A 754 -17.22 29.37 -45.01
N TYR A 755 -15.91 29.04 -44.92
CA TYR A 755 -15.17 28.32 -43.82
C TYR A 755 -13.77 27.78 -44.26
N HIS A 756 -12.69 28.15 -43.55
CA HIS A 756 -11.41 27.40 -43.34
C HIS A 756 -10.61 28.12 -42.21
N GLN A 757 -10.22 27.48 -41.10
CA GLN A 757 -9.03 26.63 -40.81
C GLN A 757 -7.68 27.36 -40.72
N PHE A 758 -6.95 27.19 -39.59
CA PHE A 758 -5.47 27.26 -39.34
C PHE A 758 -5.21 27.33 -37.81
N LEU A 759 -4.09 26.95 -37.15
CA LEU A 759 -2.82 26.19 -37.30
C LEU A 759 -2.12 26.26 -35.91
N HIS A 760 -1.19 25.36 -35.54
CA HIS A 760 0.04 25.59 -34.71
C HIS A 760 0.72 24.22 -34.43
N GLN A 761 1.91 23.92 -34.98
CA GLN A 761 3.31 24.28 -34.65
C GLN A 761 4.04 23.34 -33.65
N GLN A 762 5.19 22.82 -34.08
CA GLN A 762 6.16 21.96 -33.37
C GLN A 762 7.34 22.76 -32.77
N PRO A 763 8.10 22.22 -31.78
CA PRO A 763 9.34 22.85 -31.28
C PRO A 763 10.64 22.21 -31.81
N ARG A 764 11.72 23.03 -31.87
CA ARG A 764 13.09 22.74 -32.35
C ARG A 764 14.09 22.44 -31.20
N GLN A 765 15.19 21.75 -31.55
CA GLN A 765 16.40 21.47 -30.74
C GLN A 765 17.35 22.68 -30.58
N PRO A 766 18.33 22.66 -29.64
CA PRO A 766 19.38 23.69 -29.54
C PRO A 766 20.79 23.23 -30.00
N ARG A 767 21.61 24.19 -30.47
CA ARG A 767 23.07 24.08 -30.68
C ARG A 767 23.80 25.30 -30.06
N CYS A 768 25.10 25.10 -29.85
CA CYS A 768 26.05 25.75 -28.93
C CYS A 768 26.72 27.08 -29.34
N GLN A 769 27.41 27.69 -28.33
CA GLN A 769 28.57 28.65 -28.32
C GLN A 769 28.26 30.14 -28.60
N SER A 770 28.85 31.18 -27.96
CA SER A 770 30.13 31.38 -27.21
C SER A 770 30.21 32.73 -26.42
N ARG A 771 30.93 32.73 -25.27
CA ARG A 771 31.80 33.77 -24.58
C ARG A 771 31.36 35.26 -24.47
N LEU A 772 31.08 35.78 -23.24
CA LEU A 772 31.90 36.56 -22.25
C LEU A 772 32.21 38.05 -22.63
N PRO A 773 32.52 38.98 -21.70
CA PRO A 773 32.27 39.10 -20.24
C PRO A 773 31.74 40.51 -19.79
N LEU A 774 31.36 40.69 -18.51
CA LEU A 774 31.85 41.75 -17.58
C LEU A 774 30.90 42.07 -16.40
N HIS A 775 31.53 42.15 -15.23
CA HIS A 775 31.23 42.92 -14.01
C HIS A 775 30.01 42.64 -13.11
N GLN A 776 30.31 42.13 -11.91
CA GLN A 776 29.68 42.52 -10.63
C GLN A 776 30.31 43.85 -10.14
N PRO A 777 29.61 44.61 -9.27
CA PRO A 777 29.76 44.40 -7.81
C PRO A 777 28.45 44.49 -6.99
N GLN A 778 28.54 43.88 -5.79
CA GLN A 778 27.69 43.87 -4.58
C GLN A 778 27.48 45.26 -3.89
N PRO A 779 26.87 45.42 -2.68
CA PRO A 779 25.79 44.68 -1.95
C PRO A 779 24.75 45.57 -1.16
N HIS A 780 23.79 44.89 -0.51
CA HIS A 780 23.10 45.17 0.79
C HIS A 780 22.11 46.37 0.93
N PRO A 781 21.17 46.35 1.91
CA PRO A 781 20.99 45.49 3.10
C PRO A 781 20.17 44.21 2.89
#